data_AF-A0A197KKK3-F1
#
_entry.id   AF-A0A197KKK3-F1
#
_cell.length_a   1.000
_cell.length_b   1.000
_cell.length_c   1.000
_cell.angle_alpha   90.00
_cell.angle_beta   90.00
_cell.angle_gamma   90.00
#
_symmetry.space_group_name_H-M   'P 1'
#
loop_
_entity.id
_entity.type
_entity.pdbx_description
1 polymer ?
#
loop_
_entity_poly.entity_id
_entity_poly.type
_entity_poly.pdbx_seq_one_letter_code
_entity_poly.pdbx_strand_id
1 'polypeptide(L)'
;MLSFLKHKFHKQPPTTTATPSTTTSTKLSPFDIPLILDLIFSHLSDSTIRNTVVRVCRHWHTLNHKRLRRTITYYVCDDPKRKKQFSARLPGAYRVECVLDQSWFDAGVVRVDVEKGIVVGEEKGILVLLRNHMLLAQEKEKEELALEGAEAATARRGKEAVRNADESEEHRSRKTMSTATETTTTTRMSTLYKHSPLRELSFQIKFPYDPTSDNFPYPATLTTLELNIASEPLNPHTYLSLNYVLQSCPLLETLSIEASTVAEYWVWWTAPTQGQIQDQDQGQKQPSPAPPVAAVTFPLRSLTLRNVGLNPPYLHLPLSFNSALENLFSFTPRLKVLKLMSIRMSMNQTDLNQNDWSSILQHLQDLRITLDTIELSTCKQGHFSSHESNLIQEVCPLTSDWTLWANNVTPLSLQNLTMRSYPFVTTLELYWSSQSNRHSEPCCKAALKDAPRLLHEYLCSSSELVHLKTLKAPIRPEYMDIYNRGPSTNTDQLPTTLPPPAIWACRGLETLHTELHGSFKPRTFFGYISRVLPHLEEIYISRPDVCQPASGGPVYASVDLQLKDGLCLLSRLRYLERLWIKPNRNGLSISQCCTKMDLSWLDPSGDSLKYKWKRQQEMKTWITPRYMEGRIESTRPPHLQVLLPPEGAREKDREIWEQLRYLGMFKDVEEMVNEMDAMKEREKVKDVEELMNKMDAIKEGEKVFVPLPAFRKLSLGSLFLQQPKDELEAAFRFKNVSI
;
A
#
# COMPACT_ATOMS: atom_id res chain seq x y z
N MET A 1 -14.69 15.65 -35.17
CA MET A 1 -13.61 16.46 -34.55
C MET A 1 -12.24 15.98 -35.05
N LEU A 2 -12.08 15.81 -36.38
CA LEU A 2 -10.85 15.43 -37.07
C LEU A 2 -10.98 15.92 -38.53
N SER A 3 -10.68 17.20 -38.78
CA SER A 3 -10.56 17.76 -40.14
C SER A 3 -9.95 19.17 -40.10
N PHE A 4 -8.70 19.33 -39.68
CA PHE A 4 -7.98 20.59 -39.89
C PHE A 4 -6.49 20.30 -40.03
N LEU A 5 -5.98 20.35 -41.26
CA LEU A 5 -4.63 20.81 -41.66
C LEU A 5 -4.45 20.53 -43.17
N LYS A 6 -4.91 21.47 -44.00
CA LYS A 6 -4.50 21.63 -45.40
C LYS A 6 -4.31 23.13 -45.68
N HIS A 7 -3.27 23.44 -46.48
CA HIS A 7 -2.75 24.75 -46.90
C HIS A 7 -1.69 25.36 -45.96
N LYS A 8 -0.60 25.97 -46.43
CA LYS A 8 -0.11 26.36 -47.78
C LYS A 8 1.39 26.68 -47.61
N PHE A 9 2.29 26.12 -48.43
CA PHE A 9 3.67 26.64 -48.52
C PHE A 9 3.76 27.66 -49.66
N HIS A 10 4.36 28.81 -49.34
CA HIS A 10 4.63 29.91 -50.26
C HIS A 10 5.98 29.68 -50.97
N LYS A 11 6.05 30.05 -52.25
CA LYS A 11 7.20 29.89 -53.15
C LYS A 11 8.40 30.74 -52.69
N GLN A 12 9.60 30.14 -52.67
CA GLN A 12 10.87 30.87 -52.64
C GLN A 12 11.41 31.11 -54.06
N PRO A 13 12.20 32.18 -54.29
CA PRO A 13 13.02 32.37 -55.47
C PRO A 13 14.39 31.68 -55.33
N PRO A 14 15.12 31.43 -56.43
CA PRO A 14 16.19 30.44 -56.45
C PRO A 14 17.58 31.01 -56.19
N THR A 15 18.46 30.04 -55.89
CA THR A 15 19.92 30.00 -56.15
C THR A 15 20.83 30.64 -55.11
N THR A 16 21.53 29.79 -54.34
CA THR A 16 23.00 29.63 -54.43
C THR A 16 23.37 28.18 -54.04
N THR A 17 24.19 27.56 -54.87
CA THR A 17 24.64 26.17 -54.82
C THR A 17 25.50 25.88 -53.59
N ALA A 18 25.02 25.01 -52.70
CA ALA A 18 25.81 24.42 -51.62
C ALA A 18 25.58 22.90 -51.57
N THR A 19 26.68 22.21 -51.29
CA THR A 19 26.95 20.77 -51.34
C THR A 19 25.87 19.88 -50.68
N PRO A 20 25.42 18.77 -51.32
CA PRO A 20 24.31 17.96 -50.81
C PRO A 20 24.74 17.14 -49.58
N SER A 21 24.42 17.64 -48.38
CA SER A 21 24.29 16.81 -47.20
C SER A 21 22.99 16.02 -47.32
N THR A 22 23.12 14.74 -47.68
CA THR A 22 22.04 13.76 -47.77
C THR A 22 21.38 13.58 -46.40
N THR A 23 20.45 14.47 -46.05
CA THR A 23 19.58 14.31 -44.89
C THR A 23 18.54 13.25 -45.27
N THR A 24 18.86 12.00 -44.95
CA THR A 24 17.87 10.93 -44.95
C THR A 24 16.82 11.29 -43.92
N SER A 25 15.71 11.86 -44.39
CA SER A 25 14.49 12.09 -43.63
C SER A 25 13.95 10.74 -43.15
N THR A 26 14.49 10.25 -42.02
CA THR A 26 13.94 9.12 -41.30
C THR A 26 12.55 9.53 -40.82
N LYS A 27 11.52 8.92 -41.40
CA LYS A 27 10.15 9.07 -40.94
C LYS A 27 10.14 8.71 -39.44
N LEU A 28 9.76 9.65 -38.59
CA LEU A 28 9.63 9.43 -37.16
C LEU A 28 8.67 8.26 -36.95
N SER A 29 9.13 7.22 -36.25
CA SER A 29 8.27 6.11 -35.86
C SER A 29 7.22 6.64 -34.88
N PRO A 30 5.97 6.13 -34.89
CA PRO A 30 5.01 6.43 -33.83
C PRO A 30 5.56 6.13 -32.41
N PHE A 31 6.51 5.20 -32.30
CA PHE A 31 7.22 4.89 -31.05
C PHE A 31 8.29 5.91 -30.65
N ASP A 32 8.62 6.85 -31.53
CA ASP A 32 9.50 7.98 -31.24
C ASP A 32 8.72 9.19 -30.69
N ILE A 33 7.38 9.11 -30.63
CA ILE A 33 6.50 10.19 -30.15
C ILE A 33 6.06 9.88 -28.70
N PRO A 34 6.61 10.59 -27.69
CA PRO A 34 6.33 10.32 -26.27
C PRO A 34 4.84 10.33 -25.90
N LEU A 35 4.04 11.19 -26.53
CA LEU A 35 2.60 11.29 -26.28
C LEU A 35 1.84 10.02 -26.69
N ILE A 36 2.24 9.39 -27.80
CA ILE A 36 1.62 8.14 -28.25
C ILE A 36 2.00 7.00 -27.29
N LEU A 37 3.26 6.94 -26.87
CA LEU A 37 3.71 5.96 -25.88
C LEU A 37 3.03 6.15 -24.53
N ASP A 38 2.88 7.38 -24.02
CA ASP A 38 2.20 7.63 -22.75
C ASP A 38 0.71 7.27 -22.80
N LEU A 39 0.05 7.52 -23.94
CA LEU A 39 -1.32 7.06 -24.18
C LEU A 39 -1.39 5.52 -24.22
N ILE A 40 -0.50 4.85 -24.96
CA ILE A 40 -0.43 3.37 -24.98
C ILE A 40 -0.23 2.84 -23.56
N PHE A 41 0.74 3.39 -22.82
CA PHE A 41 1.04 2.96 -21.46
C PHE A 41 -0.10 3.28 -20.49
N SER A 42 -0.90 4.33 -20.71
CA SER A 42 -2.10 4.62 -19.89
C SER A 42 -3.16 3.50 -19.94
N HIS A 43 -3.14 2.68 -21.00
CA HIS A 43 -3.99 1.51 -21.13
C HIS A 43 -3.34 0.21 -20.61
N LEU A 44 -2.10 0.26 -20.12
CA LEU A 44 -1.41 -0.87 -19.53
C LEU A 44 -1.48 -0.80 -18.01
N SER A 45 -1.62 -1.97 -17.36
CA SER A 45 -1.56 -2.04 -15.90
C SER A 45 -0.18 -1.65 -15.36
N ASP A 46 -0.12 -1.10 -14.16
CA ASP A 46 1.13 -0.74 -13.46
C ASP A 46 2.11 -1.93 -13.37
N SER A 47 1.59 -3.15 -13.30
CA SER A 47 2.41 -4.37 -13.30
C SER A 47 3.05 -4.60 -14.67
N THR A 48 2.28 -4.57 -15.76
CA THR A 48 2.81 -4.68 -17.13
C THR A 48 3.86 -3.62 -17.39
N ILE A 49 3.61 -2.39 -16.93
CA ILE A 49 4.57 -1.30 -17.05
C ILE A 49 5.89 -1.66 -16.36
N ARG A 50 5.82 -2.05 -15.09
CA ARG A 50 6.97 -2.34 -14.23
C ARG A 50 7.77 -3.57 -14.63
N ASN A 51 7.10 -4.62 -15.10
CA ASN A 51 7.73 -5.91 -15.34
C ASN A 51 8.15 -6.08 -16.80
N THR A 52 7.45 -5.42 -17.74
CA THR A 52 7.67 -5.61 -19.19
C THR A 52 8.08 -4.31 -19.86
N VAL A 53 7.24 -3.27 -19.82
CA VAL A 53 7.43 -2.04 -20.61
C VAL A 53 8.75 -1.36 -20.30
N VAL A 54 9.08 -1.21 -19.01
CA VAL A 54 10.33 -0.53 -18.61
C VAL A 54 11.58 -1.33 -18.92
N ARG A 55 11.45 -2.61 -19.30
CA ARG A 55 12.58 -3.45 -19.70
C ARG A 55 12.83 -3.44 -21.21
N VAL A 56 11.88 -2.94 -22.01
CA VAL A 56 11.99 -2.93 -23.48
C VAL A 56 13.14 -2.04 -23.96
N CYS A 57 13.17 -0.77 -23.52
CA CYS A 57 14.27 0.14 -23.82
C CYS A 57 14.37 1.27 -22.78
N ARG A 58 15.50 2.01 -22.81
CA ARG A 58 15.73 3.14 -21.89
C ARG A 58 14.67 4.24 -22.01
N HIS A 59 14.18 4.51 -23.23
CA HIS A 59 13.16 5.54 -23.44
C HIS A 59 11.84 5.19 -22.72
N TRP A 60 11.39 3.94 -22.85
CA TRP A 60 10.18 3.45 -22.19
C TRP A 60 10.33 3.40 -20.67
N HIS A 61 11.50 3.00 -20.18
CA HIS A 61 11.83 3.11 -18.76
C HIS A 61 11.70 4.56 -18.27
N THR A 62 12.27 5.52 -18.99
CA THR A 62 12.22 6.95 -18.62
C THR A 62 10.80 7.52 -18.63
N LEU A 63 9.97 7.16 -19.62
CA LEU A 63 8.56 7.59 -19.67
C LEU A 63 7.76 7.06 -18.47
N ASN A 64 8.05 5.83 -18.05
CA ASN A 64 7.30 5.16 -17.00
C ASN A 64 7.94 5.27 -15.61
N HIS A 65 9.07 5.95 -15.46
CA HIS A 65 9.79 5.98 -14.17
C HIS A 65 8.92 6.47 -13.00
N LYS A 66 7.96 7.37 -13.29
CA LYS A 66 7.01 7.90 -12.30
C LYS A 66 5.96 6.88 -11.86
N ARG A 67 5.65 5.90 -12.72
CA ARG A 67 4.70 4.82 -12.45
C ARG A 67 5.35 3.62 -11.72
N LEU A 68 6.68 3.63 -11.55
CA LEU A 68 7.40 2.59 -10.84
C LEU A 68 7.34 2.82 -9.32
N ARG A 69 6.60 1.96 -8.60
CA ARG A 69 6.65 1.89 -7.12
C ARG A 69 7.99 1.32 -6.67
N ARG A 70 8.73 2.08 -5.86
CA ARG A 70 9.98 1.62 -5.22
C ARG A 70 9.71 1.36 -3.74
N THR A 71 9.60 0.09 -3.36
CA THR A 71 9.57 -0.28 -1.93
C THR A 71 11.01 -0.31 -1.43
N ILE A 72 11.29 0.42 -0.34
CA ILE A 72 12.63 0.47 0.29
C ILE A 72 12.47 0.07 1.75
N THR A 73 12.76 -1.20 2.04
CA THR A 73 12.79 -1.67 3.43
C THR A 73 14.04 -1.12 4.12
N TYR A 74 13.87 -0.26 5.14
CA TYR A 74 14.96 0.29 5.93
C TYR A 74 14.96 -0.33 7.32
N TYR A 75 15.86 -1.27 7.54
CA TYR A 75 16.12 -1.76 8.88
C TYR A 75 16.87 -0.68 9.64
N VAL A 76 16.39 -0.32 10.84
CA VAL A 76 17.10 0.59 11.73
C VAL A 76 18.38 -0.13 12.15
N CYS A 77 19.44 0.06 11.38
CA CYS A 77 20.79 -0.29 11.77
C CYS A 77 21.58 0.99 11.97
N ASP A 78 22.41 1.03 13.00
CA ASP A 78 23.28 2.18 13.29
C ASP A 78 24.39 2.39 12.25
N ASP A 79 24.43 1.61 11.15
CA ASP A 79 25.43 1.75 10.08
C ASP A 79 25.18 3.02 9.23
N PRO A 80 26.02 4.06 9.35
CA PRO A 80 25.88 5.31 8.61
C PRO A 80 26.04 5.11 7.09
N LYS A 81 26.73 4.04 6.65
CA LYS A 81 26.90 3.73 5.22
C LYS A 81 25.59 3.24 4.60
N ARG A 82 24.86 2.35 5.30
CA ARG A 82 23.52 1.91 4.86
C ARG A 82 22.53 3.07 4.85
N LYS A 83 22.60 3.97 5.84
CA LYS A 83 21.81 5.21 5.87
C LYS A 83 22.12 6.13 4.68
N LYS A 84 23.40 6.37 4.36
CA LYS A 84 23.81 7.15 3.17
C LYS A 84 23.34 6.49 1.87
N GLN A 85 23.44 5.15 1.76
CA GLN A 85 22.91 4.40 0.61
C GLN A 85 21.39 4.50 0.50
N PHE A 86 20.67 4.51 1.62
CA PHE A 86 19.22 4.71 1.66
C PHE A 86 18.85 6.10 1.14
N SER A 87 19.42 7.17 1.70
CA SER A 87 19.14 8.55 1.26
C SER A 87 19.50 8.79 -0.20
N ALA A 88 20.58 8.18 -0.71
CA ALA A 88 20.98 8.26 -2.11
C ALA A 88 19.99 7.57 -3.08
N ARG A 89 19.11 6.69 -2.59
CA ARG A 89 18.10 5.98 -3.41
C ARG A 89 16.75 6.70 -3.46
N LEU A 90 16.53 7.71 -2.60
CA LEU A 90 15.29 8.49 -2.58
C LEU A 90 15.12 9.41 -3.80
N PRO A 91 16.16 10.10 -4.31
CA PRO A 91 16.03 10.92 -5.51
C PRO A 91 15.49 10.12 -6.71
N GLY A 92 14.37 10.60 -7.27
CA GLY A 92 13.71 9.98 -8.41
C GLY A 92 12.75 8.83 -8.10
N ALA A 93 12.52 8.51 -6.83
CA ALA A 93 11.40 7.67 -6.43
C ALA A 93 10.11 8.52 -6.40
N TYR A 94 9.06 8.08 -7.10
CA TYR A 94 7.74 8.73 -7.03
C TYR A 94 6.96 8.32 -5.77
N ARG A 95 7.06 7.02 -5.42
CA ARG A 95 6.46 6.40 -4.25
C ARG A 95 7.48 5.56 -3.50
N VAL A 96 7.57 5.74 -2.18
CA VAL A 96 8.43 4.98 -1.26
C VAL A 96 7.61 4.33 -0.15
N GLU A 97 7.89 3.06 0.12
CA GLU A 97 7.35 2.30 1.25
C GLU A 97 8.50 1.87 2.14
N CYS A 98 8.48 2.33 3.39
CA CYS A 98 9.53 2.16 4.39
C CYS A 98 9.00 1.34 5.57
N VAL A 99 9.63 0.21 5.86
CA VAL A 99 9.36 -0.58 7.07
C VAL A 99 10.54 -0.44 8.00
N LEU A 100 10.33 0.15 9.18
CA LEU A 100 11.30 0.29 10.25
C LEU A 100 11.04 -0.80 11.29
N ASP A 101 11.94 -1.79 11.38
CA ASP A 101 11.81 -2.98 12.22
C ASP A 101 12.95 -3.09 13.24
N GLN A 102 12.62 -3.45 14.50
CA GLN A 102 13.54 -3.58 15.63
C GLN A 102 14.03 -5.03 15.85
N SER A 103 13.54 -6.00 15.06
CA SER A 103 13.71 -7.45 15.25
C SER A 103 15.16 -8.00 15.30
N TRP A 104 16.18 -7.15 15.34
CA TRP A 104 17.58 -7.50 15.54
C TRP A 104 18.04 -7.35 16.99
N PHE A 105 17.39 -6.53 17.81
CA PHE A 105 17.81 -6.35 19.22
C PHE A 105 17.45 -7.57 20.09
N ASP A 106 16.36 -8.29 19.79
CA ASP A 106 15.94 -9.46 20.58
C ASP A 106 16.60 -10.78 20.17
N ALA A 107 17.33 -10.82 19.04
CA ALA A 107 18.07 -12.01 18.61
C ALA A 107 19.42 -12.19 19.35
N GLY A 108 19.77 -11.28 20.25
CA GLY A 108 21.00 -11.33 21.03
C GLY A 108 20.77 -10.80 22.44
N VAL A 109 20.38 -11.69 23.35
CA VAL A 109 20.74 -11.55 24.76
C VAL A 109 22.27 -11.57 24.84
N VAL A 110 22.89 -10.41 24.66
CA VAL A 110 24.17 -10.13 25.30
C VAL A 110 23.80 -9.60 26.67
N ARG A 111 23.87 -10.48 27.69
CA ARG A 111 24.06 -10.03 29.06
C ARG A 111 25.34 -9.20 29.07
N VAL A 112 25.21 -7.88 29.08
CA VAL A 112 26.29 -6.99 29.46
C VAL A 112 26.36 -7.06 30.97
N ASP A 113 27.44 -7.65 31.49
CA ASP A 113 27.79 -7.56 32.90
C ASP A 113 27.89 -6.09 33.29
N VAL A 114 27.07 -5.72 34.27
CA VAL A 114 27.06 -4.39 34.91
C VAL A 114 28.24 -4.33 35.88
N GLU A 115 29.45 -4.28 35.35
CA GLU A 115 30.66 -3.93 36.10
C GLU A 115 31.52 -2.99 35.26
N LYS A 116 31.01 -1.77 35.07
CA LYS A 116 31.75 -0.51 34.97
C LYS A 116 30.74 0.59 34.73
N GLY A 117 30.30 1.20 35.82
CA GLY A 117 29.33 2.28 35.80
C GLY A 117 29.77 3.42 34.89
N ILE A 118 28.91 3.73 33.92
CA ILE A 118 28.69 5.08 33.42
C ILE A 118 27.18 5.18 33.20
N VAL A 119 26.52 5.98 34.03
CA VAL A 119 25.15 6.45 33.80
C VAL A 119 25.26 7.88 33.28
N VAL A 120 24.39 8.19 32.32
CA VAL A 120 23.97 9.49 31.79
C VAL A 120 24.82 10.08 30.66
N GLY A 121 24.21 10.20 29.48
CA GLY A 121 24.53 11.25 28.54
C GLY A 121 24.17 10.97 27.07
N GLU A 122 23.11 11.63 26.60
CA GLU A 122 22.92 12.10 25.21
C GLU A 122 22.16 11.23 24.19
N GLU A 123 20.83 11.29 24.28
CA GLU A 123 19.88 11.11 23.16
C GLU A 123 19.94 12.23 22.09
N LYS A 124 20.79 13.26 22.25
CA LYS A 124 20.82 14.44 21.37
C LYS A 124 21.75 14.33 20.15
N GLY A 125 22.59 13.30 20.06
CA GLY A 125 23.62 13.19 19.00
C GLY A 125 23.07 12.93 17.59
N ILE A 126 21.99 12.14 17.46
CA ILE A 126 21.52 11.63 16.16
C ILE A 126 20.90 12.74 15.29
N LEU A 127 20.24 13.72 15.92
CA LEU A 127 19.47 14.77 15.24
C LEU A 127 20.33 15.98 14.87
N VAL A 128 21.29 16.33 15.73
CA VAL A 128 22.30 17.38 15.44
C VAL A 128 23.17 16.96 14.25
N LEU A 129 23.52 15.67 14.13
CA LEU A 129 24.34 15.16 13.03
C LEU A 129 23.59 15.11 11.67
N LEU A 130 22.28 14.82 11.67
CA LEU A 130 21.46 14.85 10.46
C LEU A 130 21.27 16.29 9.93
N ARG A 131 21.00 17.24 10.83
CA ARG A 131 20.88 18.67 10.49
C ARG A 131 22.20 19.23 9.94
N ASN A 132 23.31 18.94 10.60
CA ASN A 132 24.63 19.41 10.16
C ASN A 132 25.01 18.81 8.79
N HIS A 133 24.68 17.54 8.50
CA HIS A 133 25.01 16.95 7.20
C HIS A 133 24.09 17.38 6.05
N MET A 134 22.82 17.71 6.30
CA MET A 134 21.96 18.30 5.26
C MET A 134 22.33 19.76 4.98
N LEU A 135 22.71 20.53 6.00
CA LEU A 135 23.27 21.87 5.83
C LEU A 135 24.61 21.80 5.06
N LEU A 136 25.50 20.87 5.40
CA LEU A 136 26.75 20.65 4.65
C LEU A 136 26.51 20.19 3.21
N ALA A 137 25.44 19.44 2.93
CA ALA A 137 25.08 19.07 1.55
C ALA A 137 24.57 20.28 0.74
N GLN A 138 23.79 21.17 1.37
CA GLN A 138 23.34 22.43 0.76
C GLN A 138 24.48 23.45 0.60
N GLU A 139 25.41 23.52 1.55
CA GLU A 139 26.62 24.35 1.46
C GLU A 139 27.57 23.82 0.40
N LYS A 140 27.74 22.50 0.29
CA LYS A 140 28.53 21.88 -0.78
C LYS A 140 27.90 22.09 -2.16
N GLU A 141 26.57 22.07 -2.27
CA GLU A 141 25.87 22.44 -3.51
C GLU A 141 26.11 23.93 -3.86
N LYS A 142 26.17 24.82 -2.86
CA LYS A 142 26.57 26.22 -3.07
C LYS A 142 28.04 26.39 -3.44
N GLU A 143 28.95 25.61 -2.86
CA GLU A 143 30.38 25.61 -3.20
C GLU A 143 30.64 25.04 -4.60
N GLU A 144 29.95 23.96 -5.00
CA GLU A 144 30.02 23.40 -6.34
C GLU A 144 29.48 24.40 -7.38
N LEU A 145 28.39 25.11 -7.08
CA LEU A 145 27.89 26.21 -7.92
C LEU A 145 28.87 27.40 -7.99
N ALA A 146 29.61 27.68 -6.91
CA ALA A 146 30.65 28.71 -6.89
C ALA A 146 31.91 28.29 -7.66
N LEU A 147 32.31 27.01 -7.57
CA LEU A 147 33.43 26.44 -8.31
C LEU A 147 33.13 26.40 -9.82
N GLU A 148 31.92 26.00 -10.21
CA GLU A 148 31.47 26.07 -11.61
C GLU A 148 31.47 27.52 -12.13
N GLY A 149 31.11 28.48 -11.28
CA GLY A 149 31.21 29.91 -11.60
C GLY A 149 32.67 30.39 -11.76
N ALA A 150 33.58 29.89 -10.93
CA ALA A 150 35.00 30.21 -10.99
C ALA A 150 35.67 29.57 -12.22
N GLU A 151 35.41 28.29 -12.52
CA GLU A 151 35.91 27.61 -13.72
C GLU A 151 35.40 28.25 -15.01
N ALA A 152 34.15 28.72 -15.04
CA ALA A 152 33.62 29.51 -16.14
C ALA A 152 34.34 30.86 -16.31
N ALA A 153 34.81 31.48 -15.21
CA ALA A 153 35.61 32.70 -15.25
C ALA A 153 37.07 32.42 -15.70
N THR A 154 37.67 31.31 -15.29
CA THR A 154 39.02 30.89 -15.71
C THR A 154 39.04 30.49 -17.19
N ALA A 155 37.98 29.81 -17.67
CA ALA A 155 37.80 29.48 -19.07
C ALA A 155 37.61 30.73 -19.96
N ARG A 156 37.01 31.80 -19.42
CA ARG A 156 36.96 33.11 -20.09
C ARG A 156 38.34 33.77 -20.19
N ARG A 157 39.14 33.75 -19.12
CA ARG A 157 40.54 34.25 -19.15
C ARG A 157 41.45 33.45 -20.09
N GLY A 158 41.27 32.14 -20.19
CA GLY A 158 42.01 31.30 -21.14
C GLY A 158 41.71 31.61 -22.61
N LYS A 159 40.44 31.89 -22.94
CA LYS A 159 40.04 32.27 -24.30
C LYS A 159 40.52 33.67 -24.70
N GLU A 160 40.68 34.57 -23.74
CA GLU A 160 41.19 35.93 -23.97
C GLU A 160 42.71 35.95 -24.16
N ALA A 161 43.45 35.01 -23.52
CA ALA A 161 44.88 34.84 -23.73
C ALA A 161 45.23 34.20 -25.09
N VAL A 162 44.38 33.30 -25.61
CA VAL A 162 44.57 32.68 -26.94
C VAL A 162 44.20 33.67 -28.06
N ARG A 163 43.21 34.53 -27.84
CA ARG A 163 42.82 35.55 -28.82
C ARG A 163 43.87 36.65 -29.01
N ASN A 164 44.69 36.93 -27.99
CA ASN A 164 45.80 37.89 -28.10
C ASN A 164 47.08 37.32 -28.77
N ALA A 165 47.15 36.01 -29.01
CA ALA A 165 48.27 35.38 -29.73
C ALA A 165 48.04 35.27 -31.25
N ASP A 166 46.77 35.21 -31.68
CA ASP A 166 46.38 35.11 -33.10
C ASP A 166 46.18 36.49 -33.79
N GLU A 167 46.12 37.60 -33.04
CA GLU A 167 45.92 38.95 -33.58
C GLU A 167 47.22 39.62 -34.12
N SER A 168 48.36 38.89 -34.22
CA SER A 168 49.62 39.42 -34.79
C SER A 168 49.91 39.03 -36.25
N GLU A 169 49.14 38.14 -36.88
CA GLU A 169 49.45 37.70 -38.26
C GLU A 169 48.36 38.01 -39.30
N GLU A 170 47.24 38.62 -38.91
CA GLU A 170 46.13 38.93 -39.84
C GLU A 170 45.65 40.40 -39.76
N HIS A 171 46.62 41.33 -39.75
CA HIS A 171 46.36 42.76 -39.95
C HIS A 171 46.99 43.28 -41.25
N ARG A 172 46.60 42.67 -42.38
CA ARG A 172 46.78 43.30 -43.71
C ARG A 172 45.74 42.86 -44.73
N SER A 173 44.45 43.11 -44.47
CA SER A 173 43.53 43.58 -45.52
C SER A 173 42.17 44.02 -44.96
N ARG A 174 41.73 45.18 -45.46
CA ARG A 174 40.48 45.91 -45.20
C ARG A 174 39.25 45.00 -45.29
N LYS A 175 38.32 45.01 -44.33
CA LYS A 175 37.33 46.06 -43.98
C LYS A 175 36.24 46.21 -45.06
N THR A 176 35.11 45.50 -44.91
CA THR A 176 33.72 46.04 -44.84
C THR A 176 32.65 44.92 -44.81
N MET A 177 31.47 45.22 -44.23
CA MET A 177 30.29 44.39 -43.92
C MET A 177 30.30 43.75 -42.51
N SER A 178 29.78 44.42 -41.48
CA SER A 178 28.36 44.67 -41.11
C SER A 178 27.66 43.46 -40.46
N THR A 179 27.64 43.51 -39.13
CA THR A 179 26.50 43.20 -38.22
C THR A 179 25.61 41.98 -38.50
N ALA A 180 25.84 40.91 -37.73
CA ALA A 180 24.78 40.13 -37.09
C ALA A 180 25.37 39.43 -35.86
N THR A 181 24.94 39.83 -34.67
CA THR A 181 25.37 39.27 -33.39
C THR A 181 24.57 37.99 -33.12
N GLU A 182 25.11 36.83 -33.51
CA GLU A 182 24.55 35.53 -33.12
C GLU A 182 24.90 35.24 -31.66
N THR A 183 23.86 35.22 -30.83
CA THR A 183 23.92 34.81 -29.43
C THR A 183 24.11 33.30 -29.38
N THR A 184 25.32 32.85 -29.14
CA THR A 184 25.63 31.43 -28.93
C THR A 184 25.07 31.00 -27.58
N THR A 185 23.89 30.39 -27.59
CA THR A 185 23.32 29.65 -26.45
C THR A 185 24.23 28.49 -26.09
N THR A 186 24.94 28.62 -24.98
CA THR A 186 25.67 27.51 -24.35
C THR A 186 24.67 26.48 -23.87
N THR A 187 24.53 25.39 -24.61
CA THR A 187 23.68 24.25 -24.29
C THR A 187 24.22 23.57 -23.04
N ARG A 188 23.70 23.98 -21.87
CA ARG A 188 23.91 23.33 -20.57
C ARG A 188 23.54 21.85 -20.72
N MET A 189 24.47 20.94 -20.45
CA MET A 189 24.16 19.50 -20.37
C MET A 189 23.17 19.29 -19.22
N SER A 190 21.88 19.34 -19.55
CA SER A 190 20.79 18.85 -18.71
C SER A 190 21.21 17.47 -18.20
N THR A 191 21.28 17.30 -16.88
CA THR A 191 21.34 15.97 -16.29
C THR A 191 20.25 15.13 -16.97
N LEU A 192 20.64 13.98 -17.52
CA LEU A 192 19.78 13.11 -18.35
C LEU A 192 18.50 12.65 -17.63
N TYR A 193 18.41 12.90 -16.32
CA TYR A 193 17.30 12.54 -15.45
C TYR A 193 16.86 13.75 -14.64
N LYS A 194 15.79 14.43 -15.07
CA LYS A 194 15.00 15.28 -14.17
C LYS A 194 14.22 14.35 -13.24
N HIS A 195 14.75 14.10 -12.06
CA HIS A 195 14.07 13.31 -11.06
C HIS A 195 12.77 14.00 -10.67
N SER A 196 11.65 13.28 -10.78
CA SER A 196 10.39 13.76 -10.20
C SER A 196 10.54 13.76 -8.68
N PRO A 197 10.10 14.81 -7.98
CA PRO A 197 10.19 14.84 -6.54
C PRO A 197 9.29 13.76 -5.93
N LEU A 198 9.68 13.22 -4.76
CA LEU A 198 8.89 12.25 -4.02
C LEU A 198 7.51 12.84 -3.70
N ARG A 199 6.44 12.09 -4.00
CA ARG A 199 5.05 12.52 -3.77
C ARG A 199 4.31 11.62 -2.79
N GLU A 200 4.62 10.33 -2.75
CA GLU A 200 3.92 9.37 -1.90
C GLU A 200 4.90 8.67 -0.97
N LEU A 201 4.59 8.67 0.32
CA LEU A 201 5.41 8.05 1.36
C LEU A 201 4.52 7.23 2.30
N SER A 202 4.86 5.95 2.49
CA SER A 202 4.17 5.06 3.41
C SER A 202 5.19 4.49 4.40
N PHE A 203 4.99 4.75 5.69
CA PHE A 203 5.85 4.29 6.78
C PHE A 203 5.14 3.23 7.60
N GLN A 204 5.86 2.18 7.93
CA GLN A 204 5.54 1.27 9.01
C GLN A 204 6.60 1.42 10.10
N ILE A 205 6.21 1.94 11.26
CA ILE A 205 7.09 2.27 12.40
C ILE A 205 6.84 1.23 13.49
N LYS A 206 7.75 0.28 13.72
CA LYS A 206 7.55 -0.82 14.69
C LYS A 206 8.25 -0.65 16.05
N PHE A 207 8.76 0.54 16.35
CA PHE A 207 9.56 0.79 17.55
C PHE A 207 9.03 2.04 18.26
N PRO A 208 9.35 2.24 19.55
CA PRO A 208 9.07 3.48 20.26
C PRO A 208 9.92 4.60 19.64
N TYR A 209 9.46 5.10 18.51
CA TYR A 209 9.96 6.31 17.88
C TYR A 209 9.30 7.47 18.59
N ASP A 210 10.07 8.33 19.24
CA ASP A 210 9.57 9.61 19.70
C ASP A 210 9.40 10.55 18.49
N PRO A 211 8.16 10.71 17.97
CA PRO A 211 7.88 11.55 16.82
C PRO A 211 7.91 13.02 17.22
N THR A 212 7.98 13.34 18.53
CA THR A 212 8.20 14.71 19.02
C THR A 212 9.62 15.19 18.72
N SER A 213 10.50 14.30 18.26
CA SER A 213 11.58 14.77 17.41
C SER A 213 10.96 15.33 16.12
N ASP A 214 10.54 16.60 16.15
CA ASP A 214 10.11 17.50 15.06
C ASP A 214 11.23 17.68 14.01
N ASN A 215 11.91 16.59 13.67
CA ASN A 215 13.16 16.53 12.96
C ASN A 215 13.13 15.51 11.83
N PHE A 216 12.04 14.74 11.67
CA PHE A 216 11.91 13.94 10.46
C PHE A 216 11.70 14.90 9.27
N PRO A 217 12.66 15.01 8.33
CA PRO A 217 12.62 16.00 7.28
C PRO A 217 11.68 15.52 6.17
N TYR A 218 10.37 15.67 6.39
CA TYR A 218 9.39 15.32 5.37
C TYR A 218 9.66 16.13 4.10
N PRO A 219 9.71 15.51 2.91
CA PRO A 219 9.85 16.26 1.68
C PRO A 219 8.63 17.17 1.47
N ALA A 220 8.88 18.46 1.25
CA ALA A 220 7.82 19.44 1.01
C ALA A 220 6.95 19.13 -0.24
N THR A 221 7.44 18.21 -1.08
CA THR A 221 6.77 17.73 -2.30
C THR A 221 5.79 16.58 -2.08
N LEU A 222 5.68 16.06 -0.86
CA LEU A 222 4.74 15.00 -0.53
C LEU A 222 3.29 15.47 -0.72
N THR A 223 2.52 14.65 -1.43
CA THR A 223 1.07 14.75 -1.59
C THR A 223 0.34 13.66 -0.81
N THR A 224 0.99 12.55 -0.50
CA THR A 224 0.41 11.42 0.26
C THR A 224 1.39 10.95 1.32
N LEU A 225 0.92 10.88 2.57
CA LEU A 225 1.64 10.33 3.70
C LEU A 225 0.77 9.31 4.44
N GLU A 226 1.25 8.06 4.51
CA GLU A 226 0.66 6.99 5.31
C GLU A 226 1.63 6.62 6.44
N LEU A 227 1.18 6.66 7.69
CA LEU A 227 1.95 6.28 8.88
C LEU A 227 1.22 5.14 9.58
N ASN A 228 1.80 3.93 9.58
CA ASN A 228 1.34 2.79 10.36
C ASN A 228 2.30 2.57 11.53
N ILE A 229 1.90 3.01 12.72
CA ILE A 229 2.71 2.97 13.93
C ILE A 229 2.33 1.73 14.74
N ALA A 230 3.20 0.73 14.71
CA ALA A 230 3.18 -0.39 15.62
C ALA A 230 4.09 -0.10 16.82
N SER A 231 3.66 0.73 17.76
CA SER A 231 4.41 0.89 19.02
C SER A 231 4.22 -0.33 19.90
N GLU A 232 5.30 -0.77 20.54
CA GLU A 232 5.21 -1.59 21.75
C GLU A 232 4.79 -0.74 22.94
N PRO A 233 4.15 -1.35 23.96
CA PRO A 233 3.49 -0.64 25.06
C PRO A 233 4.39 0.08 26.07
N LEU A 234 5.67 0.27 25.74
CA LEU A 234 6.67 0.70 26.70
C LEU A 234 6.71 2.22 26.91
N ASN A 235 6.14 3.03 26.01
CA ASN A 235 6.12 4.50 26.18
C ASN A 235 4.73 5.13 25.93
N PRO A 236 3.95 5.40 26.99
CA PRO A 236 2.60 5.98 26.89
C PRO A 236 2.57 7.46 26.45
N HIS A 237 3.72 8.04 26.10
CA HIS A 237 3.89 9.47 25.81
C HIS A 237 4.38 9.74 24.39
N THR A 238 3.99 8.90 23.44
CA THR A 238 4.39 9.07 22.05
C THR A 238 3.41 10.03 21.36
N TYR A 239 3.86 11.24 21.01
CA TYR A 239 3.01 12.26 20.38
C TYR A 239 3.42 12.57 18.93
N LEU A 240 2.45 12.76 18.05
CA LEU A 240 2.65 13.23 16.68
C LEU A 240 1.96 14.58 16.46
N SER A 241 2.75 15.60 16.16
CA SER A 241 2.25 16.93 15.80
C SER A 241 1.75 16.94 14.36
N LEU A 242 0.43 17.02 14.15
CA LEU A 242 -0.15 17.23 12.83
C LEU A 242 0.28 18.58 12.24
N ASN A 243 0.50 19.58 13.09
CA ASN A 243 0.97 20.90 12.68
C ASN A 243 2.35 20.81 12.03
N TYR A 244 3.27 20.07 12.66
CA TYR A 244 4.58 19.83 12.08
C TYR A 244 4.50 19.12 10.71
N VAL A 245 3.69 18.06 10.61
CA VAL A 245 3.53 17.30 9.35
C VAL A 245 2.98 18.16 8.23
N LEU A 246 1.92 18.94 8.49
CA LEU A 246 1.27 19.78 7.48
C LEU A 246 2.12 21.00 7.08
N GLN A 247 2.88 21.58 8.03
CA GLN A 247 3.85 22.64 7.70
C GLN A 247 5.04 22.11 6.90
N SER A 248 5.53 20.92 7.23
CA SER A 248 6.64 20.27 6.53
C SER A 248 6.24 19.78 5.14
N CYS A 249 4.96 19.42 4.96
CA CYS A 249 4.40 18.94 3.69
C CYS A 249 3.30 19.91 3.18
N PRO A 250 3.64 21.12 2.67
CA PRO A 250 2.65 22.09 2.23
C PRO A 250 1.80 21.63 1.04
N LEU A 251 2.22 20.58 0.32
CA LEU A 251 1.48 19.98 -0.80
C LEU A 251 0.67 18.73 -0.40
N LEU A 252 0.57 18.42 0.90
CA LEU A 252 -0.06 17.18 1.36
C LEU A 252 -1.58 17.19 1.10
N GLU A 253 -2.04 16.27 0.24
CA GLU A 253 -3.44 16.07 -0.08
C GLU A 253 -4.04 14.90 0.71
N THR A 254 -3.25 13.88 1.07
CA THR A 254 -3.71 12.69 1.80
C THR A 254 -2.82 12.41 2.99
N LEU A 255 -3.42 12.36 4.19
CA LEU A 255 -2.77 11.96 5.43
C LEU A 255 -3.54 10.80 6.05
N SER A 256 -2.87 9.66 6.22
CA SER A 256 -3.41 8.50 6.92
C SER A 256 -2.48 8.11 8.07
N ILE A 257 -2.99 8.08 9.29
CA ILE A 257 -2.25 7.68 10.48
C ILE A 257 -3.02 6.56 11.15
N GLU A 258 -2.37 5.42 11.36
CA GLU A 258 -2.92 4.26 12.03
C GLU A 258 -1.95 3.80 13.10
N ALA A 259 -2.40 3.69 14.36
CA ALA A 259 -1.64 3.01 15.39
C ALA A 259 -2.12 1.57 15.55
N SER A 260 -1.24 0.62 15.90
CA SER A 260 -1.66 -0.77 16.13
C SER A 260 -2.36 -0.99 17.46
N THR A 261 -2.13 -0.10 18.44
CA THR A 261 -2.70 -0.15 19.79
C THR A 261 -3.25 1.24 20.15
N VAL A 262 -4.49 1.32 20.63
CA VAL A 262 -5.14 2.61 20.96
C VAL A 262 -4.38 3.36 22.04
N ALA A 263 -3.73 2.62 22.94
CA ALA A 263 -3.51 3.09 24.29
C ALA A 263 -2.38 4.12 24.43
N GLU A 264 -1.52 4.27 23.43
CA GLU A 264 -0.19 4.89 23.62
C GLU A 264 0.21 5.96 22.60
N TYR A 265 -0.55 6.11 21.51
CA TYR A 265 -0.19 7.07 20.47
C TYR A 265 -1.16 8.23 20.41
N TRP A 266 -0.64 9.43 20.63
CA TRP A 266 -1.42 10.64 20.69
C TRP A 266 -1.12 11.52 19.48
N VAL A 267 -2.15 11.92 18.77
CA VAL A 267 -2.05 12.89 17.69
C VAL A 267 -2.58 14.22 18.22
N TRP A 268 -1.87 15.31 17.95
CA TRP A 268 -2.29 16.63 18.40
C TRP A 268 -2.11 17.68 17.31
N TRP A 269 -2.95 18.71 17.38
CA TRP A 269 -2.95 19.83 16.47
C TRP A 269 -2.97 21.13 17.29
N THR A 270 -2.16 22.08 16.86
CA THR A 270 -2.22 23.46 17.31
C THR A 270 -2.35 24.34 16.08
N ALA A 271 -3.22 25.34 16.17
CA ALA A 271 -3.35 26.34 15.12
C ALA A 271 -1.95 26.95 14.86
N PRO A 272 -1.56 27.16 13.59
CA PRO A 272 -0.36 27.94 13.29
C PRO A 272 -0.53 29.32 13.91
N THR A 273 0.19 29.59 15.01
CA THR A 273 0.19 30.92 15.63
C THR A 273 0.89 31.87 14.67
N GLN A 274 0.15 32.83 14.12
CA GLN A 274 0.64 33.80 13.12
C GLN A 274 1.88 34.60 13.58
N GLY A 275 2.31 34.51 14.85
CA GLY A 275 3.42 35.26 15.43
C GLY A 275 4.67 34.47 15.83
N GLN A 276 4.78 33.14 15.63
CA GLN A 276 5.97 32.38 16.06
C GLN A 276 6.99 32.04 14.95
N ILE A 277 6.73 32.41 13.69
CA ILE A 277 7.63 32.04 12.57
C ILE A 277 8.82 33.00 12.40
N GLN A 278 8.85 34.17 13.06
CA GLN A 278 9.94 35.13 12.87
C GLN A 278 10.41 35.77 14.19
N ASP A 279 11.72 35.77 14.36
CA ASP A 279 12.51 36.60 15.28
C ASP A 279 12.57 36.17 16.76
N GLN A 280 13.27 35.07 17.03
CA GLN A 280 13.94 34.89 18.32
C GLN A 280 15.38 35.43 18.34
N ASP A 281 15.86 36.09 17.26
CA ASP A 281 17.30 36.42 17.14
C ASP A 281 17.66 37.85 16.70
N GLN A 282 16.74 38.82 16.59
CA GLN A 282 17.14 40.22 16.34
C GLN A 282 16.36 41.25 17.16
N GLY A 283 17.11 42.11 17.84
CA GLY A 283 16.63 43.02 18.87
C GLY A 283 15.64 44.10 18.42
N GLN A 284 14.69 44.35 19.32
CA GLN A 284 13.97 45.61 19.58
C GLN A 284 13.95 46.63 18.43
N LYS A 285 13.05 46.43 17.44
CA LYS A 285 12.46 47.54 16.69
C LYS A 285 10.95 47.38 16.67
N GLN A 286 10.25 48.48 16.98
CA GLN A 286 8.79 48.53 17.12
C GLN A 286 8.06 47.96 15.89
N PRO A 287 6.95 47.21 16.10
CA PRO A 287 6.18 46.62 15.02
C PRO A 287 5.37 47.69 14.28
N SER A 288 5.67 47.85 12.99
CA SER A 288 4.79 48.50 12.03
C SER A 288 3.54 47.62 11.81
N PRO A 289 2.33 48.17 11.62
CA PRO A 289 1.11 47.38 11.36
C PRO A 289 1.29 46.56 10.08
N ALA A 290 1.55 45.26 10.25
CA ALA A 290 1.74 44.34 9.13
C ALA A 290 0.44 44.17 8.35
N PRO A 291 0.49 44.08 7.01
CA PRO A 291 -0.68 43.79 6.18
C PRO A 291 -1.32 42.45 6.60
N PRO A 292 -2.65 42.28 6.40
CA PRO A 292 -3.36 41.05 6.74
C PRO A 292 -2.70 39.88 6.00
N VAL A 293 -2.02 39.03 6.75
CA VAL A 293 -1.36 37.83 6.23
C VAL A 293 -2.47 36.93 5.68
N ALA A 294 -2.37 36.60 4.39
CA ALA A 294 -3.30 35.68 3.75
C ALA A 294 -3.41 34.41 4.61
N ALA A 295 -4.64 34.05 4.99
CA ALA A 295 -4.88 32.88 5.84
C ALA A 295 -4.22 31.66 5.20
N VAL A 296 -3.34 30.99 5.95
CA VAL A 296 -2.71 29.75 5.50
C VAL A 296 -3.83 28.74 5.27
N THR A 297 -3.82 28.04 4.13
CA THR A 297 -4.75 26.92 3.87
C THR A 297 -3.94 25.75 3.36
N PHE A 298 -4.20 24.55 3.87
CA PHE A 298 -3.55 23.33 3.40
C PHE A 298 -4.38 22.67 2.29
N PRO A 299 -3.74 22.03 1.29
CA PRO A 299 -4.42 21.35 0.20
C PRO A 299 -5.00 19.98 0.59
N LEU A 300 -5.08 19.67 1.89
CA LEU A 300 -5.52 18.38 2.40
C LEU A 300 -6.94 18.07 1.93
N ARG A 301 -7.09 16.90 1.31
CA ARG A 301 -8.35 16.34 0.79
C ARG A 301 -8.79 15.10 1.56
N SER A 302 -7.86 14.34 2.11
CA SER A 302 -8.16 13.11 2.85
C SER A 302 -7.40 13.08 4.18
N LEU A 303 -8.15 12.98 5.28
CA LEU A 303 -7.63 12.79 6.63
C LEU A 303 -8.20 11.49 7.21
N THR A 304 -7.33 10.53 7.47
CA THR A 304 -7.68 9.26 8.10
C THR A 304 -6.85 9.08 9.37
N LEU A 305 -7.50 9.04 10.53
CA LEU A 305 -6.90 8.78 11.82
C LEU A 305 -7.53 7.51 12.40
N ARG A 306 -6.73 6.47 12.61
CA ARG A 306 -7.19 5.17 13.08
C ARG A 306 -6.48 4.79 14.36
N ASN A 307 -7.26 4.46 15.38
CA ASN A 307 -6.76 3.91 16.63
C ASN A 307 -5.76 4.84 17.34
N VAL A 308 -5.94 6.14 17.20
CA VAL A 308 -5.11 7.16 17.85
C VAL A 308 -5.87 7.84 18.98
N GLY A 309 -5.15 8.22 20.03
CA GLY A 309 -5.64 9.15 21.03
C GLY A 309 -5.53 10.58 20.53
N LEU A 310 -6.46 11.43 20.95
CA LEU A 310 -6.43 12.87 20.68
C LEU A 310 -6.47 13.59 22.02
N ASN A 311 -5.30 14.02 22.50
CA ASN A 311 -5.14 14.75 23.76
C ASN A 311 -3.87 15.60 23.70
N PRO A 312 -3.91 16.90 24.05
CA PRO A 312 -2.70 17.68 24.19
C PRO A 312 -1.78 17.11 25.29
N PRO A 313 -0.46 16.99 25.03
CA PRO A 313 0.52 16.45 25.98
C PRO A 313 0.62 17.20 27.31
N TYR A 314 0.18 18.46 27.35
CA TYR A 314 0.36 19.36 28.49
C TYR A 314 -1.00 19.68 29.11
N LEU A 315 -1.23 19.11 30.30
CA LEU A 315 -2.42 19.19 31.16
C LEU A 315 -2.91 20.61 31.54
N HIS A 316 -2.37 21.68 30.93
CA HIS A 316 -2.62 23.05 31.35
C HIS A 316 -3.37 23.91 30.33
N LEU A 317 -3.54 23.45 29.08
CA LEU A 317 -4.35 24.18 28.10
C LEU A 317 -5.74 23.54 27.98
N PRO A 318 -6.82 24.26 28.35
CA PRO A 318 -8.20 23.76 28.32
C PRO A 318 -8.79 23.72 26.90
N LEU A 319 -7.97 23.54 25.86
CA LEU A 319 -8.48 23.42 24.50
C LEU A 319 -9.18 22.07 24.38
N SER A 320 -10.50 22.12 24.17
CA SER A 320 -11.28 20.93 23.91
C SER A 320 -10.80 20.26 22.62
N PHE A 321 -10.95 18.93 22.57
CA PHE A 321 -10.65 18.14 21.39
C PHE A 321 -11.36 18.68 20.14
N ASN A 322 -12.66 18.98 20.26
CA ASN A 322 -13.48 19.50 19.17
C ASN A 322 -12.87 20.80 18.62
N SER A 323 -12.45 21.71 19.50
CA SER A 323 -11.84 22.98 19.09
C SER A 323 -10.55 22.79 18.27
N ALA A 324 -9.74 21.77 18.58
CA ALA A 324 -8.52 21.49 17.80
C ALA A 324 -8.85 20.99 16.40
N LEU A 325 -9.84 20.11 16.24
CA LEU A 325 -10.27 19.64 14.93
C LEU A 325 -11.03 20.71 14.14
N GLU A 326 -11.93 21.44 14.77
CA GLU A 326 -12.64 22.58 14.16
C GLU A 326 -11.64 23.61 13.63
N ASN A 327 -10.58 23.87 14.40
CA ASN A 327 -9.48 24.69 13.95
C ASN A 327 -8.82 24.08 12.71
N LEU A 328 -8.39 22.82 12.75
CA LEU A 328 -7.79 22.14 11.59
C LEU A 328 -8.68 22.20 10.32
N PHE A 329 -9.99 22.01 10.46
CA PHE A 329 -10.94 22.09 9.35
C PHE A 329 -11.05 23.49 8.75
N SER A 330 -10.88 24.52 9.57
CA SER A 330 -10.80 25.91 9.10
C SER A 330 -9.58 26.16 8.19
N PHE A 331 -8.50 25.38 8.36
CA PHE A 331 -7.32 25.41 7.50
C PHE A 331 -7.39 24.42 6.32
N THR A 332 -8.41 23.56 6.24
CA THR A 332 -8.52 22.49 5.23
C THR A 332 -9.86 22.50 4.49
N PRO A 333 -10.23 23.60 3.82
CA PRO A 333 -11.54 23.76 3.17
C PRO A 333 -11.76 22.81 1.97
N ARG A 334 -10.73 22.08 1.53
CA ARG A 334 -10.78 21.13 0.41
C ARG A 334 -10.96 19.68 0.86
N LEU A 335 -11.21 19.44 2.14
CA LEU A 335 -11.40 18.11 2.69
C LEU A 335 -12.59 17.41 2.01
N LYS A 336 -12.37 16.17 1.60
CA LYS A 336 -13.33 15.28 0.93
C LYS A 336 -13.51 13.96 1.66
N VAL A 337 -12.47 13.47 2.32
CA VAL A 337 -12.51 12.23 3.09
C VAL A 337 -12.09 12.53 4.52
N LEU A 338 -12.97 12.21 5.47
CA LEU A 338 -12.68 12.31 6.89
C LEU A 338 -13.00 10.97 7.57
N LYS A 339 -11.99 10.24 8.00
CA LYS A 339 -12.15 8.98 8.74
C LYS A 339 -11.46 9.08 10.09
N LEU A 340 -12.25 9.24 11.16
CA LEU A 340 -11.79 9.26 12.53
C LEU A 340 -12.27 7.98 13.21
N MET A 341 -11.42 6.95 13.23
CA MET A 341 -11.84 5.60 13.62
C MET A 341 -11.18 5.12 14.90
N SER A 342 -11.97 4.57 15.83
CA SER A 342 -11.48 4.14 17.14
C SER A 342 -10.65 5.24 17.83
N ILE A 343 -11.15 6.47 17.78
CA ILE A 343 -10.50 7.60 18.44
C ILE A 343 -10.68 7.46 19.95
N ARG A 344 -9.58 7.64 20.68
CA ARG A 344 -9.61 7.75 22.13
C ARG A 344 -9.63 9.22 22.53
N MET A 345 -10.77 9.65 23.05
CA MET A 345 -10.90 10.95 23.71
C MET A 345 -10.38 10.84 25.16
N SER A 346 -9.89 11.96 25.70
CA SER A 346 -9.25 12.19 27.02
C SER A 346 -9.27 11.04 28.06
N MET A 347 -8.14 10.86 28.76
CA MET A 347 -8.00 9.89 29.85
C MET A 347 -8.88 10.20 31.08
N ASN A 348 -9.36 11.42 31.24
CA ASN A 348 -10.14 11.84 32.40
C ASN A 348 -11.58 11.31 32.27
N GLN A 349 -11.80 10.10 32.79
CA GLN A 349 -13.01 9.29 32.61
C GLN A 349 -14.31 9.91 33.15
N THR A 350 -14.26 11.04 33.85
CA THR A 350 -15.43 11.58 34.55
C THR A 350 -16.46 12.21 33.62
N ASP A 351 -16.07 12.65 32.43
CA ASP A 351 -16.97 13.32 31.48
C ASP A 351 -17.37 12.40 30.32
N LEU A 352 -18.07 11.31 30.64
CA LEU A 352 -18.55 10.32 29.65
C LEU A 352 -19.52 10.89 28.59
N ASN A 353 -20.01 12.13 28.77
CA ASN A 353 -20.93 12.80 27.85
C ASN A 353 -20.25 13.69 26.80
N GLN A 354 -18.91 13.76 26.75
CA GLN A 354 -18.19 14.74 25.92
C GLN A 354 -17.94 14.35 24.45
N ASN A 355 -18.39 13.17 23.98
CA ASN A 355 -18.22 12.79 22.58
C ASN A 355 -19.35 13.36 21.70
N ASP A 356 -19.56 14.67 21.76
CA ASP A 356 -20.52 15.34 20.91
C ASP A 356 -19.90 15.60 19.53
N TRP A 357 -20.13 14.66 18.60
CA TRP A 357 -19.73 14.85 17.20
C TRP A 357 -20.57 15.94 16.53
N SER A 358 -21.71 16.34 17.11
CA SER A 358 -22.58 17.37 16.54
C SER A 358 -21.84 18.70 16.37
N SER A 359 -20.97 19.10 17.31
CA SER A 359 -20.17 20.33 17.18
C SER A 359 -19.26 20.30 15.95
N ILE A 360 -18.53 19.20 15.76
CA ILE A 360 -17.64 19.01 14.60
C ILE A 360 -18.44 18.99 13.29
N LEU A 361 -19.56 18.27 13.26
CA LEU A 361 -20.40 18.15 12.07
C LEU A 361 -21.06 19.49 11.72
N GLN A 362 -21.55 20.22 12.71
CA GLN A 362 -22.08 21.57 12.54
C GLN A 362 -21.00 22.52 12.00
N HIS A 363 -19.79 22.46 12.55
CA HIS A 363 -18.68 23.28 12.08
C HIS A 363 -18.28 22.96 10.64
N LEU A 364 -18.27 21.68 10.24
CA LEU A 364 -18.05 21.29 8.84
C LEU A 364 -19.13 21.86 7.92
N GLN A 365 -20.39 21.86 8.36
CA GLN A 365 -21.52 22.46 7.65
C GLN A 365 -21.37 23.98 7.53
N ASP A 366 -20.99 24.67 8.60
CA ASP A 366 -20.78 26.12 8.65
C ASP A 366 -19.65 26.55 7.71
N LEU A 367 -18.59 25.75 7.64
CA LEU A 367 -17.49 25.91 6.67
C LEU A 367 -17.86 25.49 5.24
N ARG A 368 -19.05 24.92 5.04
CA ARG A 368 -19.53 24.38 3.75
C ARG A 368 -18.62 23.31 3.16
N ILE A 369 -17.99 22.52 4.02
CA ILE A 369 -17.15 21.39 3.60
C ILE A 369 -18.08 20.21 3.30
N THR A 370 -18.21 19.86 2.01
CA THR A 370 -18.94 18.67 1.56
C THR A 370 -17.96 17.50 1.45
N LEU A 371 -18.22 16.43 2.20
CA LEU A 371 -17.41 15.22 2.20
C LEU A 371 -18.00 14.19 1.22
N ASP A 372 -17.12 13.43 0.57
CA ASP A 372 -17.45 12.25 -0.24
C ASP A 372 -17.48 10.98 0.65
N THR A 373 -16.74 11.03 1.77
CA THR A 373 -16.71 9.94 2.75
C THR A 373 -16.49 10.52 4.15
N ILE A 374 -17.33 10.11 5.08
CA ILE A 374 -17.19 10.42 6.50
C ILE A 374 -17.34 9.15 7.32
N GLU A 375 -16.45 8.95 8.28
CA GLU A 375 -16.60 7.93 9.31
C GLU A 375 -16.09 8.49 10.63
N LEU A 376 -16.93 8.46 11.67
CA LEU A 376 -16.58 8.91 13.01
C LEU A 376 -16.90 7.78 13.99
N SER A 377 -15.90 7.29 14.72
CA SER A 377 -16.09 6.32 15.78
C SER A 377 -15.09 6.55 16.90
N THR A 378 -15.57 6.44 18.13
CA THR A 378 -14.71 6.43 19.32
C THR A 378 -14.64 5.02 19.90
N CYS A 379 -13.65 4.76 20.74
CA CYS A 379 -13.55 3.46 21.39
C CYS A 379 -14.75 3.12 22.30
N LYS A 380 -15.40 4.13 22.88
CA LYS A 380 -16.41 3.92 23.94
C LYS A 380 -17.85 4.17 23.49
N GLN A 381 -18.06 4.98 22.45
CA GLN A 381 -19.39 5.40 22.05
C GLN A 381 -20.03 4.35 21.15
N GLY A 382 -21.31 4.09 21.40
CA GLY A 382 -22.15 3.30 20.53
C GLY A 382 -22.64 4.11 19.33
N HIS A 383 -23.89 3.87 18.94
CA HIS A 383 -24.51 4.50 17.78
C HIS A 383 -24.58 6.03 17.88
N PHE A 384 -24.48 6.68 16.72
CA PHE A 384 -24.84 8.09 16.57
C PHE A 384 -26.28 8.32 17.01
N SER A 385 -26.52 9.47 17.63
CA SER A 385 -27.86 10.00 17.82
C SER A 385 -28.56 10.23 16.47
N SER A 386 -29.88 10.34 16.50
CA SER A 386 -30.67 10.71 15.31
C SER A 386 -30.25 12.08 14.76
N HIS A 387 -29.87 13.01 15.65
CA HIS A 387 -29.37 14.33 15.29
C HIS A 387 -28.05 14.25 14.52
N GLU A 388 -27.03 13.56 15.05
CA GLU A 388 -25.74 13.36 14.37
C GLU A 388 -25.92 12.64 13.04
N SER A 389 -26.83 11.66 12.98
CA SER A 389 -27.14 10.94 11.74
C SER A 389 -27.70 11.83 10.63
N ASN A 390 -28.48 12.86 10.99
CA ASN A 390 -29.01 13.84 10.04
C ASN A 390 -27.89 14.80 9.58
N LEU A 391 -27.07 15.29 10.51
CA LEU A 391 -25.92 16.14 10.17
C LEU A 391 -24.93 15.42 9.24
N ILE A 392 -24.67 14.13 9.47
CA ILE A 392 -23.85 13.31 8.57
C ILE A 392 -24.43 13.28 7.15
N GLN A 393 -25.75 13.18 7.00
CA GLN A 393 -26.40 13.21 5.68
C GLN A 393 -26.26 14.57 4.99
N GLU A 394 -26.25 15.67 5.74
CA GLU A 394 -26.08 17.01 5.19
C GLU A 394 -24.62 17.25 4.73
N VAL A 395 -23.65 16.79 5.51
CA VAL A 395 -22.21 16.94 5.21
C VAL A 395 -21.73 15.94 4.14
N CYS A 396 -22.31 14.73 4.10
CA CYS A 396 -21.94 13.62 3.21
C CYS A 396 -23.19 12.97 2.60
N PRO A 397 -23.85 13.62 1.63
CA PRO A 397 -25.15 13.18 1.10
C PRO A 397 -25.08 11.91 0.27
N LEU A 398 -23.91 11.62 -0.33
CA LEU A 398 -23.71 10.48 -1.23
C LEU A 398 -22.42 9.77 -0.83
N THR A 399 -22.54 8.53 -0.35
CA THR A 399 -21.36 7.70 -0.11
C THR A 399 -21.59 6.27 -0.57
N SER A 400 -20.72 5.82 -1.49
CA SER A 400 -20.62 4.43 -1.93
C SER A 400 -19.59 3.64 -1.11
N ASP A 401 -18.76 4.35 -0.35
CA ASP A 401 -17.65 3.80 0.41
C ASP A 401 -17.97 3.85 1.90
N TRP A 402 -18.46 2.72 2.41
CA TRP A 402 -18.89 2.59 3.78
C TRP A 402 -17.76 2.04 4.63
N THR A 403 -17.44 2.77 5.69
CA THR A 403 -16.55 2.29 6.72
C THR A 403 -17.37 2.14 7.99
N LEU A 404 -17.24 1.02 8.70
CA LEU A 404 -17.97 0.73 9.93
C LEU A 404 -16.98 0.30 10.99
N TRP A 405 -17.14 0.83 12.20
CA TRP A 405 -16.50 0.26 13.37
C TRP A 405 -17.19 -1.05 13.80
N ALA A 406 -16.44 -2.11 14.07
CA ALA A 406 -17.02 -3.42 14.38
C ALA A 406 -17.96 -3.42 15.59
N ASN A 407 -17.71 -2.60 16.61
CA ASN A 407 -18.62 -2.50 17.76
C ASN A 407 -19.97 -1.90 17.40
N ASN A 408 -20.03 -1.16 16.29
CA ASN A 408 -21.21 -0.43 15.85
C ASN A 408 -22.01 -1.21 14.81
N VAL A 409 -21.54 -2.40 14.41
CA VAL A 409 -22.28 -3.26 13.49
C VAL A 409 -23.47 -3.87 14.22
N THR A 410 -24.65 -3.44 13.80
CA THR A 410 -25.95 -3.95 14.24
C THR A 410 -26.81 -4.27 13.03
N PRO A 411 -27.89 -5.05 13.20
CA PRO A 411 -28.86 -5.26 12.12
C PRO A 411 -29.37 -3.93 11.54
N LEU A 412 -29.63 -2.93 12.39
CA LEU A 412 -30.11 -1.61 11.97
C LEU A 412 -29.05 -0.85 11.17
N SER A 413 -27.76 -0.90 11.55
CA SER A 413 -26.71 -0.23 10.77
C SER A 413 -26.54 -0.85 9.38
N LEU A 414 -26.65 -2.18 9.26
CA LEU A 414 -26.59 -2.89 7.97
C LEU A 414 -27.86 -2.68 7.13
N GLN A 415 -29.02 -2.59 7.77
CA GLN A 415 -30.27 -2.19 7.10
C GLN A 415 -30.15 -0.76 6.55
N ASN A 416 -29.54 0.15 7.31
CA ASN A 416 -29.29 1.53 6.87
C ASN A 416 -28.35 1.57 5.65
N LEU A 417 -27.35 0.68 5.54
CA LEU A 417 -26.58 0.54 4.30
C LEU A 417 -27.52 0.27 3.12
N THR A 418 -28.37 -0.74 3.26
CA THR A 418 -29.31 -1.14 2.20
C THR A 418 -30.27 -0.01 1.80
N MET A 419 -30.75 0.77 2.77
CA MET A 419 -31.70 1.86 2.50
C MET A 419 -31.06 3.15 1.99
N ARG A 420 -29.80 3.45 2.39
CA ARG A 420 -29.16 4.74 2.14
C ARG A 420 -28.15 4.71 0.98
N SER A 421 -27.66 3.54 0.58
CA SER A 421 -26.63 3.44 -0.44
C SER A 421 -27.23 3.61 -1.84
N TYR A 422 -27.39 4.87 -2.28
CA TYR A 422 -27.67 5.20 -3.66
C TYR A 422 -26.38 5.68 -4.37
N PRO A 423 -26.00 5.12 -5.54
CA PRO A 423 -26.68 4.04 -6.26
C PRO A 423 -26.31 2.61 -5.80
N PHE A 424 -25.18 2.40 -5.11
CA PHE A 424 -24.77 1.07 -4.58
C PHE A 424 -23.55 1.18 -3.64
N VAL A 425 -23.33 0.18 -2.78
CA VAL A 425 -22.10 0.04 -1.97
C VAL A 425 -20.99 -0.57 -2.83
N THR A 426 -19.91 0.16 -3.08
CA THR A 426 -18.72 -0.33 -3.79
C THR A 426 -17.62 -0.80 -2.86
N THR A 427 -17.50 -0.17 -1.71
CA THR A 427 -16.46 -0.46 -0.72
C THR A 427 -17.11 -0.60 0.65
N LEU A 428 -16.81 -1.71 1.31
CA LEU A 428 -17.22 -1.96 2.68
C LEU A 428 -15.98 -2.27 3.52
N GLU A 429 -15.64 -1.36 4.43
CA GLU A 429 -14.52 -1.48 5.35
C GLU A 429 -15.05 -1.63 6.78
N LEU A 430 -15.02 -2.83 7.32
CA LEU A 430 -15.26 -3.11 8.72
C LEU A 430 -13.94 -2.99 9.48
N TYR A 431 -13.74 -1.85 10.13
CA TYR A 431 -12.57 -1.59 10.97
C TYR A 431 -12.75 -2.18 12.37
N TRP A 432 -11.70 -2.80 12.89
CA TRP A 432 -11.63 -3.31 14.25
C TRP A 432 -10.20 -3.14 14.79
N SER A 433 -10.11 -2.87 16.09
CA SER A 433 -8.86 -2.87 16.83
C SER A 433 -9.14 -3.27 18.28
N SER A 434 -8.21 -4.00 18.89
CA SER A 434 -8.33 -4.36 20.30
C SER A 434 -8.09 -3.13 21.18
N GLN A 435 -9.08 -2.83 22.01
CA GLN A 435 -9.03 -1.68 22.91
C GLN A 435 -8.17 -1.93 24.15
N SER A 436 -7.92 -3.20 24.50
CA SER A 436 -7.13 -3.55 25.67
C SER A 436 -5.70 -3.89 25.29
N ASN A 437 -4.74 -3.16 25.86
CA ASN A 437 -3.34 -3.60 25.98
C ASN A 437 -3.19 -4.85 26.84
N ARG A 438 -4.19 -5.15 27.67
CA ARG A 438 -4.18 -6.34 28.51
C ARG A 438 -4.53 -7.53 27.63
N HIS A 439 -3.54 -8.38 27.39
CA HIS A 439 -3.56 -9.61 26.59
C HIS A 439 -4.62 -10.68 26.98
N SER A 440 -5.68 -10.32 27.72
CA SER A 440 -6.62 -11.27 28.34
C SER A 440 -8.07 -11.14 27.87
N GLU A 441 -8.38 -10.16 27.00
CA GLU A 441 -9.68 -10.11 26.34
C GLU A 441 -9.52 -10.71 24.94
N PRO A 442 -9.79 -12.01 24.75
CA PRO A 442 -9.75 -12.59 23.41
C PRO A 442 -10.71 -11.81 22.51
N CYS A 443 -10.43 -11.77 21.20
CA CYS A 443 -11.31 -11.24 20.16
C CYS A 443 -12.72 -11.84 20.11
N CYS A 444 -13.13 -12.60 21.13
CA CYS A 444 -14.40 -13.31 21.27
C CYS A 444 -15.35 -12.67 22.30
N LYS A 445 -14.98 -11.61 23.04
CA LYS A 445 -15.73 -11.23 24.25
C LYS A 445 -17.00 -10.39 24.06
N ALA A 446 -17.09 -9.47 23.11
CA ALA A 446 -18.36 -8.76 22.84
C ALA A 446 -18.48 -8.18 21.43
N ALA A 447 -17.59 -7.27 21.05
CA ALA A 447 -17.71 -6.53 19.79
C ALA A 447 -17.62 -7.38 18.52
N LEU A 448 -16.63 -8.29 18.47
CA LEU A 448 -16.48 -9.25 17.37
C LEU A 448 -17.36 -10.49 17.52
N LYS A 449 -18.20 -10.58 18.57
CA LYS A 449 -19.12 -11.71 18.72
C LYS A 449 -20.16 -11.70 17.61
N ASP A 450 -20.78 -10.54 17.39
CA ASP A 450 -21.88 -10.38 16.46
C ASP A 450 -21.46 -9.74 15.12
N ALA A 451 -20.49 -8.82 15.11
CA ALA A 451 -20.17 -8.09 13.88
C ALA A 451 -19.79 -8.99 12.69
N PRO A 452 -18.89 -9.99 12.82
CA PRO A 452 -18.58 -10.90 11.71
C PRO A 452 -19.77 -11.76 11.29
N ARG A 453 -20.67 -12.10 12.23
CA ARG A 453 -21.90 -12.86 11.97
C ARG A 453 -22.87 -12.04 11.13
N LEU A 454 -23.19 -10.83 11.60
CA LEU A 454 -24.08 -9.90 10.93
C LEU A 454 -23.54 -9.48 9.57
N LEU A 455 -22.23 -9.25 9.46
CA LEU A 455 -21.58 -9.00 8.18
C LEU A 455 -21.73 -10.21 7.25
N HIS A 456 -21.48 -11.44 7.73
CA HIS A 456 -21.67 -12.64 6.91
C HIS A 456 -23.13 -12.77 6.42
N GLU A 457 -24.12 -12.61 7.30
CA GLU A 457 -25.54 -12.62 6.94
C GLU A 457 -25.85 -11.57 5.87
N TYR A 458 -25.30 -10.36 6.00
CA TYR A 458 -25.45 -9.30 5.02
C TYR A 458 -24.78 -9.61 3.67
N LEU A 459 -23.55 -10.13 3.68
CA LEU A 459 -22.83 -10.57 2.47
C LEU A 459 -23.57 -11.69 1.72
N CYS A 460 -24.31 -12.55 2.44
CA CYS A 460 -25.09 -13.64 1.86
C CYS A 460 -26.47 -13.20 1.35
N SER A 461 -27.13 -12.27 2.05
CA SER A 461 -28.54 -11.92 1.77
C SER A 461 -28.71 -10.70 0.86
N SER A 462 -27.77 -9.75 0.86
CA SER A 462 -27.95 -8.47 0.16
C SER A 462 -27.73 -8.60 -1.35
N SER A 463 -28.75 -8.25 -2.13
CA SER A 463 -28.66 -8.09 -3.60
C SER A 463 -27.81 -6.90 -4.01
N GLU A 464 -27.71 -5.89 -3.17
CA GLU A 464 -27.04 -4.61 -3.49
C GLU A 464 -25.51 -4.73 -3.52
N LEU A 465 -24.99 -5.80 -2.93
CA LEU A 465 -23.55 -6.07 -2.88
C LEU A 465 -22.99 -6.72 -4.15
N VAL A 466 -23.80 -6.86 -5.20
CA VAL A 466 -23.29 -7.27 -6.52
C VAL A 466 -22.22 -6.30 -7.02
N HIS A 467 -22.29 -5.04 -6.59
CA HIS A 467 -21.33 -3.99 -6.92
C HIS A 467 -20.20 -3.82 -5.90
N LEU A 468 -20.19 -4.61 -4.82
CA LEU A 468 -19.12 -4.57 -3.82
C LEU A 468 -17.83 -5.04 -4.47
N LYS A 469 -16.90 -4.10 -4.67
CA LYS A 469 -15.56 -4.32 -5.25
C LYS A 469 -14.52 -4.54 -4.17
N THR A 470 -14.64 -3.88 -3.03
CA THR A 470 -13.65 -3.93 -1.93
C THR A 470 -14.31 -4.29 -0.61
N LEU A 471 -13.83 -5.37 0.02
CA LEU A 471 -14.21 -5.77 1.38
C LEU A 471 -12.96 -5.77 2.26
N LYS A 472 -12.97 -4.99 3.32
CA LYS A 472 -11.93 -5.00 4.36
C LYS A 472 -12.55 -5.36 5.69
N ALA A 473 -12.42 -6.59 6.18
CA ALA A 473 -13.17 -6.99 7.38
C ALA A 473 -12.54 -8.13 8.20
N PRO A 474 -12.76 -8.14 9.53
CA PRO A 474 -12.57 -9.34 10.33
C PRO A 474 -13.59 -10.41 9.91
N ILE A 475 -13.10 -11.61 9.61
CA ILE A 475 -13.91 -12.74 9.16
C ILE A 475 -13.62 -13.95 10.03
N ARG A 476 -14.68 -14.73 10.24
CA ARG A 476 -14.64 -16.04 10.88
C ARG A 476 -14.85 -17.12 9.81
N PRO A 477 -13.83 -17.88 9.42
CA PRO A 477 -13.95 -18.92 8.40
C PRO A 477 -14.91 -20.05 8.80
N GLU A 478 -15.31 -20.14 10.06
CA GLU A 478 -16.39 -21.02 10.50
C GLU A 478 -17.70 -20.72 9.76
N TYR A 479 -17.98 -19.45 9.41
CA TYR A 479 -19.14 -19.11 8.59
C TYR A 479 -18.99 -19.47 7.11
N MET A 480 -17.77 -19.77 6.67
CA MET A 480 -17.49 -20.24 5.30
C MET A 480 -17.51 -21.76 5.21
N ASP A 481 -17.53 -22.47 6.34
CA ASP A 481 -17.58 -23.93 6.38
C ASP A 481 -19.01 -24.42 6.16
N ILE A 482 -19.44 -24.43 4.90
CA ILE A 482 -20.81 -24.79 4.54
C ILE A 482 -21.21 -26.23 4.89
N TYR A 483 -20.26 -27.07 5.28
CA TYR A 483 -20.50 -28.44 5.73
C TYR A 483 -20.17 -28.64 7.21
N ASN A 484 -19.81 -27.59 7.96
CA ASN A 484 -19.40 -27.68 9.37
C ASN A 484 -18.34 -28.78 9.61
N ARG A 485 -17.29 -28.83 8.78
CA ARG A 485 -16.18 -29.81 8.85
C ARG A 485 -15.01 -29.39 9.76
N GLY A 486 -15.06 -28.19 10.31
CA GLY A 486 -14.10 -27.65 11.24
C GLY A 486 -13.95 -28.51 12.49
N PRO A 487 -12.83 -28.37 13.21
CA PRO A 487 -12.68 -29.05 14.49
C PRO A 487 -13.85 -28.62 15.39
N SER A 488 -14.66 -29.58 15.83
CA SER A 488 -15.67 -29.35 16.87
C SER A 488 -14.96 -29.00 18.17
N THR A 489 -14.45 -27.78 18.29
CA THR A 489 -13.91 -27.26 19.53
C THR A 489 -15.09 -27.23 20.50
N ASN A 490 -15.11 -28.17 21.46
CA ASN A 490 -16.10 -28.35 22.52
C ASN A 490 -17.43 -27.60 22.27
N THR A 491 -18.36 -28.30 21.63
CA THR A 491 -19.72 -27.85 21.29
C THR A 491 -20.49 -27.19 22.43
N ASP A 492 -20.06 -27.37 23.69
CA ASP A 492 -20.69 -26.78 24.88
C ASP A 492 -20.51 -25.25 24.98
N GLN A 493 -19.65 -24.63 24.17
CA GLN A 493 -19.43 -23.17 24.21
C GLN A 493 -19.77 -22.44 22.91
N LEU A 494 -20.12 -23.14 21.82
CA LEU A 494 -20.60 -22.44 20.65
C LEU A 494 -22.01 -21.90 20.92
N PRO A 495 -22.27 -20.60 20.69
CA PRO A 495 -23.62 -20.07 20.83
C PRO A 495 -24.55 -20.90 19.94
N THR A 496 -25.62 -21.42 20.53
CA THR A 496 -26.63 -22.33 19.94
C THR A 496 -27.35 -21.77 18.70
N THR A 497 -26.94 -20.60 18.20
CA THR A 497 -27.57 -19.81 17.14
C THR A 497 -26.55 -19.32 16.11
N LEU A 498 -25.59 -20.16 15.69
CA LEU A 498 -24.84 -19.80 14.48
C LEU A 498 -25.83 -19.74 13.31
N PRO A 499 -25.77 -18.69 12.47
CA PRO A 499 -26.58 -18.65 11.27
C PRO A 499 -26.22 -19.85 10.40
N PRO A 500 -27.17 -20.39 9.63
CA PRO A 500 -26.87 -21.45 8.68
C PRO A 500 -25.77 -20.94 7.74
N PRO A 501 -24.71 -21.74 7.50
CA PRO A 501 -23.69 -21.39 6.54
C PRO A 501 -24.31 -21.02 5.19
N ALA A 502 -23.85 -19.91 4.61
CA ALA A 502 -24.40 -19.40 3.37
C ALA A 502 -23.30 -18.95 2.41
N ILE A 503 -23.67 -18.85 1.13
CA ILE A 503 -22.74 -18.39 0.10
C ILE A 503 -22.90 -16.88 -0.08
N TRP A 504 -21.78 -16.14 -0.04
CA TRP A 504 -21.78 -14.70 -0.30
C TRP A 504 -22.32 -14.37 -1.69
N ALA A 505 -23.19 -13.36 -1.75
CA ALA A 505 -23.79 -12.84 -2.98
C ALA A 505 -22.84 -11.92 -3.77
N CYS A 506 -21.79 -11.38 -3.15
CA CYS A 506 -20.85 -10.41 -3.74
C CYS A 506 -19.81 -11.04 -4.71
N ARG A 507 -20.27 -11.66 -5.80
CA ARG A 507 -19.42 -12.36 -6.80
C ARG A 507 -18.46 -11.44 -7.57
N GLY A 508 -18.76 -10.14 -7.60
CA GLY A 508 -17.97 -9.11 -8.28
C GLY A 508 -16.82 -8.54 -7.44
N LEU A 509 -16.52 -9.15 -6.28
CA LEU A 509 -15.47 -8.67 -5.40
C LEU A 509 -14.09 -8.77 -6.05
N GLU A 510 -13.40 -7.63 -6.19
CA GLU A 510 -12.07 -7.49 -6.79
C GLU A 510 -10.98 -7.48 -5.69
N THR A 511 -11.29 -6.92 -4.52
CA THR A 511 -10.36 -6.76 -3.39
C THR A 511 -10.94 -7.35 -2.12
N LEU A 512 -10.22 -8.30 -1.52
CA LEU A 512 -10.52 -8.86 -0.21
C LEU A 512 -9.35 -8.63 0.73
N HIS A 513 -9.51 -7.71 1.68
CA HIS A 513 -8.62 -7.59 2.83
C HIS A 513 -9.32 -8.18 4.03
N THR A 514 -8.73 -9.16 4.68
CA THR A 514 -9.39 -9.80 5.81
C THR A 514 -8.44 -10.16 6.93
N GLU A 515 -8.93 -9.97 8.13
CA GLU A 515 -8.33 -10.48 9.34
C GLU A 515 -9.07 -11.77 9.74
N LEU A 516 -8.35 -12.89 9.76
CA LEU A 516 -8.95 -14.20 10.03
C LEU A 516 -8.98 -14.47 11.54
N HIS A 517 -10.18 -14.53 12.10
CA HIS A 517 -10.46 -14.90 13.48
C HIS A 517 -10.99 -16.33 13.53
N GLY A 518 -10.89 -16.99 14.69
CA GLY A 518 -11.42 -18.34 14.84
C GLY A 518 -10.42 -19.44 14.51
N SER A 519 -10.69 -20.63 15.03
CA SER A 519 -9.92 -21.84 14.66
C SER A 519 -10.53 -22.38 13.38
N PHE A 520 -9.71 -22.54 12.35
CA PHE A 520 -10.18 -23.04 11.07
C PHE A 520 -9.09 -23.81 10.34
N LYS A 521 -9.53 -24.67 9.41
CA LYS A 521 -8.64 -25.26 8.41
C LYS A 521 -8.44 -24.26 7.28
N PRO A 522 -7.20 -23.84 6.94
CA PRO A 522 -6.97 -22.90 5.85
C PRO A 522 -7.62 -23.32 4.52
N ARG A 523 -7.72 -24.64 4.26
CA ARG A 523 -8.44 -25.23 3.12
C ARG A 523 -9.88 -24.74 2.99
N THR A 524 -10.59 -24.54 4.10
CA THR A 524 -11.96 -24.03 4.09
C THR A 524 -12.00 -22.61 3.57
N PHE A 525 -11.14 -21.73 4.07
CA PHE A 525 -11.08 -20.34 3.62
C PHE A 525 -10.67 -20.25 2.15
N PHE A 526 -9.53 -20.85 1.77
CA PHE A 526 -9.01 -20.79 0.40
C PHE A 526 -9.95 -21.47 -0.61
N GLY A 527 -10.52 -22.62 -0.25
CA GLY A 527 -11.48 -23.35 -1.09
C GLY A 527 -12.79 -22.60 -1.30
N TYR A 528 -13.24 -21.84 -0.30
CA TYR A 528 -14.44 -21.02 -0.38
C TYR A 528 -14.19 -19.82 -1.30
N ILE A 529 -13.21 -18.97 -0.99
CA ILE A 529 -13.00 -17.73 -1.76
C ILE A 529 -12.63 -18.00 -3.22
N SER A 530 -11.91 -19.09 -3.50
CA SER A 530 -11.52 -19.47 -4.87
C SER A 530 -12.69 -19.83 -5.79
N ARG A 531 -13.85 -20.21 -5.24
CA ARG A 531 -15.07 -20.52 -5.99
C ARG A 531 -16.12 -19.43 -5.89
N VAL A 532 -16.27 -18.86 -4.70
CA VAL A 532 -17.31 -17.88 -4.38
C VAL A 532 -16.99 -16.51 -4.99
N LEU A 533 -15.70 -16.17 -5.12
CA LEU A 533 -15.23 -14.84 -5.49
C LEU A 533 -14.26 -14.93 -6.68
N PRO A 534 -14.72 -15.36 -7.86
CA PRO A 534 -13.85 -15.67 -8.99
C PRO A 534 -13.11 -14.46 -9.57
N HIS A 535 -13.57 -13.23 -9.30
CA HIS A 535 -13.01 -11.97 -9.81
C HIS A 535 -11.99 -11.32 -8.88
N LEU A 536 -11.56 -12.00 -7.80
CA LEU A 536 -10.56 -11.43 -6.90
C LEU A 536 -9.24 -11.15 -7.63
N GLU A 537 -8.81 -9.89 -7.58
CA GLU A 537 -7.53 -9.39 -8.08
C GLU A 537 -6.52 -9.21 -6.94
N GLU A 538 -7.01 -8.89 -5.74
CA GLU A 538 -6.20 -8.57 -4.58
C GLU A 538 -6.72 -9.26 -3.33
N ILE A 539 -5.82 -10.01 -2.68
CA ILE A 539 -6.07 -10.68 -1.41
C ILE A 539 -5.03 -10.23 -0.40
N TYR A 540 -5.48 -9.65 0.71
CA TYR A 540 -4.67 -9.39 1.89
C TYR A 540 -5.23 -10.19 3.06
N ILE A 541 -4.40 -11.05 3.66
CA ILE A 541 -4.78 -11.88 4.80
C ILE A 541 -3.90 -11.48 5.98
N SER A 542 -4.52 -11.14 7.09
CA SER A 542 -3.84 -10.96 8.38
C SER A 542 -4.44 -11.84 9.46
N ARG A 543 -3.68 -11.99 10.54
CA ARG A 543 -4.14 -12.57 11.79
C ARG A 543 -4.04 -11.50 12.89
N PRO A 544 -5.01 -11.46 13.81
CA PRO A 544 -4.94 -10.61 14.98
C PRO A 544 -3.85 -11.09 15.94
N ASP A 545 -3.06 -10.15 16.47
CA ASP A 545 -1.99 -10.46 17.42
C ASP A 545 -2.54 -10.86 18.82
N VAL A 546 -3.75 -10.43 19.12
CA VAL A 546 -4.35 -10.38 20.47
C VAL A 546 -5.35 -11.52 20.75
N CYS A 547 -5.57 -12.43 19.82
CA CYS A 547 -6.45 -13.56 20.08
C CYS A 547 -5.69 -14.70 20.77
N GLN A 548 -5.19 -14.50 21.98
CA GLN A 548 -4.74 -15.61 22.85
C GLN A 548 -5.81 -15.85 23.92
N PRO A 549 -6.15 -17.10 24.27
CA PRO A 549 -7.04 -17.35 25.39
C PRO A 549 -6.31 -16.97 26.69
N ALA A 550 -7.08 -16.70 27.73
CA ALA A 550 -6.53 -16.55 29.07
C ALA A 550 -5.79 -17.81 29.58
N SER A 551 -5.98 -18.97 28.96
CA SER A 551 -5.42 -20.27 29.37
C SER A 551 -4.02 -20.58 28.81
N GLY A 552 -3.33 -19.63 28.17
CA GLY A 552 -1.89 -19.75 27.87
C GLY A 552 -1.49 -20.67 26.70
N GLY A 553 -2.43 -21.26 25.98
CA GLY A 553 -2.15 -22.00 24.74
C GLY A 553 -2.35 -21.12 23.49
N PRO A 554 -1.56 -21.27 22.41
CA PRO A 554 -1.88 -20.64 21.13
C PRO A 554 -3.21 -21.19 20.61
N VAL A 555 -4.29 -20.40 20.66
CA VAL A 555 -5.63 -20.87 20.25
C VAL A 555 -5.80 -20.95 18.75
N TYR A 556 -5.02 -20.17 18.00
CA TYR A 556 -5.15 -20.14 16.56
C TYR A 556 -3.90 -20.76 15.95
N ALA A 557 -4.06 -21.97 15.40
CA ALA A 557 -3.09 -22.56 14.49
C ALA A 557 -2.74 -21.53 13.42
N SER A 558 -1.45 -21.33 13.10
CA SER A 558 -1.00 -20.39 12.05
C SER A 558 -1.81 -20.55 10.76
N VAL A 559 -1.86 -19.51 9.90
CA VAL A 559 -2.38 -19.74 8.54
C VAL A 559 -1.31 -20.58 7.84
N ASP A 560 -1.42 -21.90 7.95
CA ASP A 560 -0.49 -22.79 7.29
C ASP A 560 -0.70 -22.66 5.78
N LEU A 561 0.41 -22.39 5.10
CA LEU A 561 0.47 -22.07 3.68
C LEU A 561 0.98 -23.26 2.87
N GLN A 562 1.10 -24.42 3.51
CA GLN A 562 1.57 -25.63 2.87
C GLN A 562 0.57 -26.09 1.81
N LEU A 563 1.05 -26.87 0.84
CA LEU A 563 0.23 -27.40 -0.23
C LEU A 563 -0.99 -28.14 0.33
N LYS A 564 -0.78 -28.97 1.36
CA LYS A 564 -1.84 -29.72 2.05
C LYS A 564 -2.92 -28.81 2.65
N ASP A 565 -2.57 -27.59 3.04
CA ASP A 565 -3.48 -26.64 3.69
C ASP A 565 -4.26 -25.79 2.68
N GLY A 566 -4.07 -26.05 1.38
CA GLY A 566 -4.96 -25.58 0.33
C GLY A 566 -4.63 -24.19 -0.20
N LEU A 567 -3.44 -23.65 0.07
CA LEU A 567 -3.02 -22.39 -0.55
C LEU A 567 -3.10 -22.47 -2.10
N CYS A 568 -2.82 -23.64 -2.69
CA CYS A 568 -2.93 -23.85 -4.13
C CYS A 568 -4.35 -23.75 -4.69
N LEU A 569 -5.40 -23.81 -3.86
CA LEU A 569 -6.79 -23.63 -4.30
C LEU A 569 -7.01 -22.23 -4.89
N LEU A 570 -6.20 -21.25 -4.48
CA LEU A 570 -6.22 -19.90 -5.05
C LEU A 570 -5.79 -19.83 -6.51
N SER A 571 -5.19 -20.89 -7.08
CA SER A 571 -4.87 -20.96 -8.51
C SER A 571 -6.11 -20.91 -9.42
N ARG A 572 -7.31 -21.14 -8.89
CA ARG A 572 -8.58 -20.95 -9.63
C ARG A 572 -8.90 -19.47 -9.87
N LEU A 573 -8.34 -18.56 -9.08
CA LEU A 573 -8.56 -17.12 -9.21
C LEU A 573 -7.72 -16.56 -10.36
N ARG A 574 -8.29 -16.60 -11.57
CA ARG A 574 -7.60 -16.20 -12.81
C ARG A 574 -7.21 -14.72 -12.85
N TYR A 575 -7.89 -13.89 -12.07
CA TYR A 575 -7.65 -12.46 -11.99
C TYR A 575 -6.71 -12.08 -10.84
N LEU A 576 -6.29 -13.03 -9.99
CA LEU A 576 -5.48 -12.74 -8.82
C LEU A 576 -4.12 -12.19 -9.22
N GLU A 577 -3.93 -10.89 -9.02
CA GLU A 577 -2.69 -10.19 -9.32
C GLU A 577 -1.79 -10.02 -8.10
N ARG A 578 -2.40 -9.93 -6.91
CA ARG A 578 -1.71 -9.53 -5.68
C ARG A 578 -2.17 -10.36 -4.48
N LEU A 579 -1.23 -11.05 -3.85
CA LEU A 579 -1.44 -11.81 -2.62
C LEU A 579 -0.49 -11.32 -1.53
N TRP A 580 -1.06 -10.89 -0.40
CA TRP A 580 -0.34 -10.52 0.80
C TRP A 580 -0.81 -11.37 1.97
N ILE A 581 0.14 -11.93 2.70
CA ILE A 581 -0.14 -12.68 3.92
C ILE A 581 0.76 -12.09 5.00
N LYS A 582 0.14 -11.39 5.95
CA LYS A 582 0.83 -10.78 7.08
C LYS A 582 1.19 -11.90 8.08
N PRO A 583 2.48 -12.09 8.41
CA PRO A 583 2.87 -13.04 9.43
C PRO A 583 2.32 -12.63 10.80
N ASN A 584 2.03 -13.62 11.63
CA ASN A 584 1.65 -13.39 13.02
C ASN A 584 2.86 -12.82 13.79
N ARG A 585 2.66 -11.83 14.67
CA ARG A 585 3.74 -11.26 15.50
C ARG A 585 4.42 -12.26 16.43
N ASN A 586 3.81 -13.40 16.73
CA ASN A 586 4.37 -14.42 17.65
C ASN A 586 5.63 -15.15 17.12
N GLY A 587 6.37 -14.58 16.17
CA GLY A 587 7.69 -15.07 15.76
C GLY A 587 7.71 -16.32 14.88
N LEU A 588 6.54 -16.92 14.56
CA LEU A 588 6.49 -17.96 13.53
C LEU A 588 6.69 -17.29 12.17
N SER A 589 7.94 -17.36 11.68
CA SER A 589 8.30 -16.89 10.35
C SER A 589 7.42 -17.62 9.31
N ILE A 590 7.02 -16.91 8.25
CA ILE A 590 6.36 -17.50 7.07
C ILE A 590 7.16 -18.73 6.57
N SER A 591 8.49 -18.71 6.72
CA SER A 591 9.36 -19.83 6.33
C SER A 591 9.08 -21.14 7.07
N GLN A 592 8.42 -21.11 8.23
CA GLN A 592 8.01 -22.31 8.96
C GLN A 592 6.66 -22.84 8.45
N CYS A 593 5.79 -21.96 7.96
CA CYS A 593 4.46 -22.31 7.45
C CYS A 593 4.41 -22.52 5.92
N CYS A 594 5.48 -22.17 5.20
CA CYS A 594 5.52 -22.17 3.74
C CYS A 594 6.91 -22.50 3.21
N THR A 595 7.02 -23.54 2.41
CA THR A 595 8.23 -23.86 1.65
C THR A 595 8.17 -23.25 0.24
N LYS A 596 9.31 -23.16 -0.45
CA LYS A 596 9.35 -22.75 -1.88
C LYS A 596 8.50 -23.66 -2.77
N MET A 597 8.31 -24.93 -2.39
CA MET A 597 7.47 -25.87 -3.13
C MET A 597 5.99 -25.49 -3.05
N ASP A 598 5.54 -25.01 -1.88
CA ASP A 598 4.14 -24.63 -1.65
C ASP A 598 3.73 -23.38 -2.45
N LEU A 599 4.70 -22.54 -2.83
CA LEU A 599 4.49 -21.36 -3.67
C LEU A 599 4.80 -21.62 -5.14
N SER A 600 5.29 -22.81 -5.49
CA SER A 600 5.74 -23.08 -6.84
C SER A 600 4.63 -22.85 -7.87
N TRP A 601 3.37 -23.16 -7.53
CA TRP A 601 2.23 -22.95 -8.44
C TRP A 601 1.95 -21.48 -8.79
N LEU A 602 2.46 -20.51 -8.01
CA LEU A 602 2.34 -19.07 -8.30
C LEU A 602 3.35 -18.58 -9.33
N ASP A 603 4.42 -19.34 -9.57
CA ASP A 603 5.53 -18.99 -10.44
C ASP A 603 5.56 -19.94 -11.65
N PRO A 604 5.68 -19.44 -12.90
CA PRO A 604 5.94 -20.29 -14.05
C PRO A 604 7.09 -21.30 -13.85
N SER A 605 8.09 -21.01 -13.01
CA SER A 605 9.18 -21.94 -12.70
C SER A 605 8.70 -23.19 -11.93
N GLY A 606 7.57 -23.09 -11.21
CA GLY A 606 6.90 -24.21 -10.53
C GLY A 606 6.24 -25.23 -11.45
N ASP A 607 6.32 -24.97 -12.75
CA ASP A 607 5.76 -25.82 -13.79
C ASP A 607 6.73 -26.91 -14.23
N SER A 608 7.97 -26.87 -13.75
CA SER A 608 8.95 -27.90 -14.05
C SER A 608 8.49 -29.27 -13.55
N LEU A 609 8.91 -30.31 -14.30
CA LEU A 609 8.68 -31.72 -13.92
C LEU A 609 9.14 -32.02 -12.49
N LYS A 610 10.18 -31.32 -12.02
CA LYS A 610 10.67 -31.41 -10.64
C LYS A 610 9.61 -31.02 -9.62
N TYR A 611 8.92 -29.89 -9.81
CA TYR A 611 7.88 -29.45 -8.87
C TYR A 611 6.59 -30.26 -9.03
N LYS A 612 6.21 -30.65 -10.26
CA LYS A 612 5.11 -31.62 -10.49
C LYS A 612 5.34 -32.91 -9.70
N TRP A 613 6.53 -33.52 -9.84
CA TRP A 613 6.88 -34.71 -9.09
C TRP A 613 6.85 -34.49 -7.57
N LYS A 614 7.37 -33.36 -7.08
CA LYS A 614 7.32 -33.04 -5.64
C LYS A 614 5.89 -32.91 -5.11
N ARG A 615 5.00 -32.23 -5.82
CA ARG A 615 3.58 -32.14 -5.45
C ARG A 615 2.94 -33.52 -5.41
N GLN A 616 3.22 -34.36 -6.40
CA GLN A 616 2.71 -35.73 -6.46
C GLN A 616 3.28 -36.61 -5.32
N GLN A 617 4.52 -36.41 -4.88
CA GLN A 617 5.06 -37.09 -3.71
C GLN A 617 4.37 -36.63 -2.41
N GLU A 618 4.17 -35.32 -2.26
CA GLU A 618 3.43 -34.77 -1.13
C GLU A 618 1.99 -35.33 -1.08
N MET A 619 1.30 -35.40 -2.22
CA MET A 619 -0.04 -36.00 -2.33
C MET A 619 -0.11 -37.46 -1.89
N LYS A 620 0.94 -38.26 -2.14
CA LYS A 620 0.98 -39.65 -1.67
C LYS A 620 0.97 -39.75 -0.15
N THR A 621 1.52 -38.76 0.55
CA THR A 621 1.46 -38.71 2.03
C THR A 621 0.04 -38.46 2.54
N TRP A 622 -0.85 -37.93 1.69
CA TRP A 622 -2.23 -37.60 2.06
C TRP A 622 -3.20 -38.78 1.95
N ILE A 623 -2.78 -39.95 1.44
CA ILE A 623 -3.66 -41.12 1.26
C ILE A 623 -4.38 -41.48 2.56
N THR A 624 -3.63 -41.59 3.67
CA THR A 624 -4.19 -41.94 4.98
C THR A 624 -5.07 -40.81 5.54
N PRO A 625 -4.62 -39.54 5.65
CA PRO A 625 -5.49 -38.43 6.08
C PRO A 625 -6.76 -38.27 5.24
N ARG A 626 -6.68 -38.42 3.92
CA ARG A 626 -7.83 -38.33 3.01
C ARG A 626 -8.83 -39.45 3.24
N TYR A 627 -8.35 -40.68 3.40
CA TYR A 627 -9.22 -41.82 3.73
C TYR A 627 -9.93 -41.59 5.07
N MET A 628 -9.21 -41.06 6.07
CA MET A 628 -9.80 -40.75 7.38
C MET A 628 -10.83 -39.62 7.29
N GLU A 629 -10.58 -38.55 6.53
CA GLU A 629 -11.57 -37.50 6.29
C GLU A 629 -12.82 -38.04 5.57
N GLY A 630 -12.64 -38.90 4.56
CA GLY A 630 -13.76 -39.54 3.85
C GLY A 630 -14.57 -40.46 4.75
N ARG A 631 -13.92 -41.20 5.66
CA ARG A 631 -14.60 -42.05 6.65
C ARG A 631 -15.36 -41.21 7.69
N ILE A 632 -14.75 -40.14 8.19
CA ILE A 632 -15.42 -39.21 9.11
C ILE A 632 -16.66 -38.62 8.43
N GLU A 633 -16.52 -38.18 7.18
CA GLU A 633 -17.62 -37.61 6.41
C GLU A 633 -18.74 -38.62 6.19
N SER A 634 -18.43 -39.88 5.83
CA SER A 634 -19.45 -40.91 5.60
C SER A 634 -20.18 -41.36 6.87
N THR A 635 -19.53 -41.26 8.03
CA THR A 635 -20.14 -41.57 9.34
C THR A 635 -20.86 -40.40 10.00
N ARG A 636 -20.77 -39.19 9.43
CA ARG A 636 -21.40 -38.00 9.98
C ARG A 636 -22.93 -38.15 9.97
N PRO A 637 -23.66 -37.68 10.99
CA PRO A 637 -25.12 -37.74 10.98
C PRO A 637 -25.73 -37.03 9.76
N PRO A 638 -26.81 -37.54 9.13
CA PRO A 638 -27.40 -36.94 7.93
C PRO A 638 -27.76 -35.45 8.07
N HIS A 639 -28.21 -35.02 9.25
CA HIS A 639 -28.52 -33.62 9.55
C HIS A 639 -27.30 -32.69 9.58
N LEU A 640 -26.08 -33.26 9.63
CA LEU A 640 -24.80 -32.54 9.52
C LEU A 640 -24.09 -32.80 8.19
N GLN A 641 -24.50 -33.82 7.42
CA GLN A 641 -23.83 -34.21 6.15
C GLN A 641 -24.24 -33.33 4.97
N VAL A 642 -25.49 -32.90 4.91
CA VAL A 642 -26.01 -32.21 3.72
C VAL A 642 -26.90 -31.05 4.14
N LEU A 643 -26.31 -29.86 4.24
CA LEU A 643 -27.10 -28.67 3.98
C LEU A 643 -27.37 -28.68 2.48
N LEU A 644 -28.52 -29.23 2.10
CA LEU A 644 -29.04 -29.00 0.75
C LEU A 644 -29.11 -27.48 0.57
N PRO A 645 -28.84 -26.97 -0.66
CA PRO A 645 -29.08 -25.56 -0.93
C PRO A 645 -30.48 -25.21 -0.42
N PRO A 646 -30.65 -24.11 0.35
CA PRO A 646 -31.95 -23.77 0.91
C PRO A 646 -33.02 -23.77 -0.17
N GLU A 647 -34.23 -24.21 0.16
CA GLU A 647 -35.34 -24.18 -0.80
C GLU A 647 -35.51 -22.75 -1.32
N GLY A 648 -35.39 -22.57 -2.63
CA GLY A 648 -35.34 -21.24 -3.28
C GLY A 648 -33.95 -20.66 -3.57
N ALA A 649 -32.86 -21.39 -3.28
CA ALA A 649 -31.51 -20.98 -3.70
C ALA A 649 -31.44 -20.78 -5.22
N ARG A 650 -30.78 -19.69 -5.64
CA ARG A 650 -30.60 -19.33 -7.06
C ARG A 650 -29.82 -20.46 -7.76
N GLU A 651 -30.08 -20.68 -9.04
CA GLU A 651 -29.43 -21.73 -9.83
C GLU A 651 -27.89 -21.64 -9.76
N LYS A 652 -27.35 -20.42 -9.88
CA LYS A 652 -25.91 -20.16 -9.72
C LYS A 652 -25.38 -20.56 -8.34
N ASP A 653 -26.15 -20.33 -7.28
CA ASP A 653 -25.74 -20.71 -5.92
C ASP A 653 -25.73 -22.23 -5.75
N ARG A 654 -26.66 -22.95 -6.40
CA ARG A 654 -26.66 -24.42 -6.43
C ARG A 654 -25.44 -24.98 -7.15
N GLU A 655 -25.04 -24.37 -8.27
CA GLU A 655 -23.82 -24.75 -8.99
C GLU A 655 -22.58 -24.57 -8.11
N ILE A 656 -22.45 -23.42 -7.45
CA ILE A 656 -21.33 -23.15 -6.53
C ILE A 656 -21.36 -24.11 -5.34
N TRP A 657 -22.55 -24.47 -4.84
CA TRP A 657 -22.69 -25.44 -3.75
C TRP A 657 -22.11 -26.81 -4.11
N GLU A 658 -22.42 -27.30 -5.32
CA GLU A 658 -21.86 -28.55 -5.86
C GLU A 658 -20.34 -28.45 -6.04
N GLN A 659 -19.85 -27.32 -6.57
CA GLN A 659 -18.41 -27.08 -6.68
C GLN A 659 -17.72 -27.11 -5.30
N LEU A 660 -18.40 -26.67 -4.24
CA LEU A 660 -17.90 -26.66 -2.87
C LEU A 660 -18.03 -28.00 -2.15
N ARG A 661 -18.56 -29.07 -2.75
CA ARG A 661 -18.79 -30.37 -2.07
C ARG A 661 -17.61 -30.94 -1.26
N TYR A 662 -16.37 -30.64 -1.65
CA TYR A 662 -15.15 -31.08 -0.95
C TYR A 662 -14.46 -29.98 -0.12
N LEU A 663 -15.14 -28.86 0.13
CA LEU A 663 -14.62 -27.74 0.88
C LEU A 663 -14.00 -28.18 2.22
N GLY A 664 -12.77 -27.73 2.48
CA GLY A 664 -12.03 -28.05 3.70
C GLY A 664 -11.38 -29.44 3.72
N MET A 665 -11.62 -30.30 2.72
CA MET A 665 -11.08 -31.66 2.64
C MET A 665 -9.79 -31.73 1.80
N PHE A 666 -8.96 -32.75 2.04
CA PHE A 666 -7.80 -33.08 1.20
C PHE A 666 -8.17 -33.36 -0.26
N LYS A 667 -9.38 -33.88 -0.49
CA LYS A 667 -9.86 -34.21 -1.84
C LYS A 667 -9.94 -32.97 -2.75
N ASP A 668 -10.34 -31.81 -2.22
CA ASP A 668 -10.38 -30.55 -3.00
C ASP A 668 -8.98 -30.12 -3.45
N VAL A 669 -8.00 -30.22 -2.55
CA VAL A 669 -6.60 -29.90 -2.84
C VAL A 669 -6.02 -30.85 -3.88
N GLU A 670 -6.28 -32.15 -3.75
CA GLU A 670 -5.87 -33.16 -4.73
C GLU A 670 -6.48 -32.90 -6.11
N GLU A 671 -7.78 -32.62 -6.20
CA GLU A 671 -8.44 -32.27 -7.46
C GLU A 671 -7.79 -31.05 -8.10
N MET A 672 -7.49 -30.01 -7.33
CA MET A 672 -6.79 -28.83 -7.83
C MET A 672 -5.38 -29.13 -8.33
N VAL A 673 -4.59 -29.93 -7.61
CA VAL A 673 -3.24 -30.28 -8.05
C VAL A 673 -3.28 -31.11 -9.34
N ASN A 674 -4.25 -32.02 -9.47
CA ASN A 674 -4.46 -32.78 -10.70
C ASN A 674 -4.89 -31.87 -11.86
N GLU A 675 -5.78 -30.90 -11.63
CA GLU A 675 -6.16 -29.88 -12.61
C GLU A 675 -4.95 -29.06 -13.08
N MET A 676 -4.14 -28.56 -12.15
CA MET A 676 -2.90 -27.82 -12.47
C MET A 676 -1.93 -28.64 -13.31
N ASP A 677 -1.80 -29.94 -13.01
CA ASP A 677 -0.92 -30.85 -13.71
C ASP A 677 -1.46 -31.25 -15.09
N ALA A 678 -2.78 -31.21 -15.29
CA ALA A 678 -3.48 -31.54 -16.53
C ALA A 678 -3.65 -30.35 -17.49
N MET A 679 -3.86 -29.12 -16.98
CA MET A 679 -3.96 -27.90 -17.80
C MET A 679 -2.77 -27.75 -18.74
N LYS A 680 -1.59 -28.15 -18.28
CA LYS A 680 -0.34 -28.09 -19.06
C LYS A 680 -0.19 -29.16 -20.11
N GLU A 681 -0.78 -30.33 -19.88
CA GLU A 681 -0.82 -31.35 -20.92
C GLU A 681 -1.69 -30.85 -22.08
N ARG A 682 -2.77 -30.11 -21.78
CA ARG A 682 -3.59 -29.43 -22.79
C ARG A 682 -2.86 -28.27 -23.46
N GLU A 683 -2.12 -27.44 -22.73
CA GLU A 683 -1.32 -26.36 -23.34
C GLU A 683 -0.23 -26.91 -24.25
N LYS A 684 0.49 -27.96 -23.86
CA LYS A 684 1.47 -28.60 -24.73
C LYS A 684 0.85 -29.20 -25.99
N VAL A 685 -0.33 -29.82 -25.86
CA VAL A 685 -1.07 -30.33 -27.02
C VAL A 685 -1.50 -29.17 -27.92
N LYS A 686 -2.00 -28.07 -27.36
CA LYS A 686 -2.34 -26.86 -28.11
C LYS A 686 -1.11 -26.21 -28.76
N ASP A 687 0.03 -26.17 -28.09
CA ASP A 687 1.27 -25.63 -28.66
C ASP A 687 1.74 -26.51 -29.82
N VAL A 688 1.64 -27.84 -29.70
CA VAL A 688 1.97 -28.77 -30.79
C VAL A 688 0.96 -28.66 -31.92
N GLU A 689 -0.34 -28.57 -31.63
CA GLU A 689 -1.41 -28.41 -32.61
C GLU A 689 -1.33 -27.05 -33.30
N GLU A 690 -1.06 -25.97 -32.57
CA GLU A 690 -0.80 -24.64 -33.11
C GLU A 690 0.51 -24.61 -33.90
N LEU A 691 1.55 -25.34 -33.49
CA LEU A 691 2.77 -25.49 -34.27
C LEU A 691 2.52 -26.30 -35.55
N MET A 692 1.69 -27.34 -35.49
CA MET A 692 1.28 -28.12 -36.67
C MET A 692 0.42 -27.25 -37.61
N ASN A 693 -0.57 -26.54 -37.09
CA ASN A 693 -1.38 -25.59 -37.83
C ASN A 693 -0.54 -24.43 -38.37
N LYS A 694 0.50 -23.98 -37.66
CA LYS A 694 1.48 -23.00 -38.16
C LYS A 694 2.38 -23.61 -39.21
N MET A 695 2.81 -24.86 -39.09
CA MET A 695 3.57 -25.55 -40.13
C MET A 695 2.73 -25.70 -41.40
N ASP A 696 1.42 -25.91 -41.27
CA ASP A 696 0.49 -25.91 -42.39
C ASP A 696 0.20 -24.49 -42.91
N ALA A 697 0.06 -23.48 -42.05
CA ALA A 697 -0.09 -22.07 -42.45
C ALA A 697 1.21 -21.44 -43.00
N ILE A 698 2.38 -21.97 -42.65
CA ILE A 698 3.69 -21.61 -43.25
C ILE A 698 3.76 -22.11 -44.69
N LYS A 699 2.97 -23.13 -45.07
CA LYS A 699 2.73 -23.43 -46.49
C LYS A 699 1.88 -22.36 -47.19
N GLU A 700 1.23 -21.46 -46.44
CA GLU A 700 0.32 -20.42 -46.95
C GLU A 700 0.74 -18.96 -46.66
N GLY A 701 1.85 -18.71 -45.96
CA GLY A 701 2.58 -17.44 -46.08
C GLY A 701 2.17 -16.25 -45.20
N GLU A 702 1.71 -16.45 -43.95
CA GLU A 702 1.50 -15.34 -43.00
C GLU A 702 2.16 -15.57 -41.62
N LYS A 703 2.76 -14.51 -41.05
CA LYS A 703 3.39 -14.50 -39.72
C LYS A 703 2.62 -13.60 -38.76
N VAL A 704 2.09 -14.16 -37.68
CA VAL A 704 1.51 -13.42 -36.54
C VAL A 704 2.11 -13.92 -35.22
N PHE A 705 2.42 -12.99 -34.31
CA PHE A 705 3.05 -13.23 -33.01
C PHE A 705 2.10 -12.81 -31.89
N VAL A 706 1.94 -13.65 -30.84
CA VAL A 706 1.12 -13.35 -29.66
C VAL A 706 1.81 -13.90 -28.40
N PRO A 707 1.92 -13.13 -27.29
CA PRO A 707 2.44 -13.63 -26.02
C PRO A 707 1.32 -13.97 -25.01
N LEU A 708 1.59 -15.00 -24.18
CA LEU A 708 0.75 -15.55 -23.09
C LEU A 708 0.85 -14.73 -21.78
N PRO A 709 -0.12 -14.84 -20.84
CA PRO A 709 -0.13 -14.08 -19.59
C PRO A 709 0.71 -14.75 -18.48
N ALA A 710 1.35 -13.94 -17.62
CA ALA A 710 2.12 -14.37 -16.45
C ALA A 710 1.68 -13.61 -15.18
N PHE A 711 1.81 -14.25 -14.00
CA PHE A 711 1.52 -13.68 -12.68
C PHE A 711 2.31 -12.40 -12.38
N ARG A 712 1.67 -11.44 -11.71
CA ARG A 712 2.02 -10.00 -11.77
C ARG A 712 2.70 -9.42 -10.53
N LYS A 713 2.46 -9.92 -9.31
CA LYS A 713 3.19 -9.52 -8.08
C LYS A 713 2.91 -10.45 -6.89
N LEU A 714 3.96 -11.01 -6.27
CA LEU A 714 3.91 -11.71 -4.97
C LEU A 714 4.74 -10.90 -3.96
N SER A 715 4.15 -10.53 -2.81
CA SER A 715 4.85 -9.83 -1.74
C SER A 715 4.70 -10.60 -0.44
N LEU A 716 5.68 -11.46 -0.16
CA LEU A 716 5.82 -12.11 1.13
C LEU A 716 6.52 -11.14 2.08
N GLY A 717 6.13 -11.13 3.36
CA GLY A 717 6.80 -10.36 4.39
C GLY A 717 8.33 -10.55 4.35
N SER A 718 9.07 -9.55 4.81
CA SER A 718 10.49 -9.26 4.52
C SER A 718 11.55 -10.34 4.84
N LEU A 719 11.15 -11.54 5.23
CA LEU A 719 12.03 -12.67 5.56
C LEU A 719 12.43 -13.54 4.35
N PHE A 720 11.88 -13.30 3.16
CA PHE A 720 12.10 -14.15 1.97
C PHE A 720 13.30 -13.77 1.08
N LEU A 721 14.02 -12.68 1.36
CA LEU A 721 15.13 -12.20 0.51
C LEU A 721 16.51 -12.23 1.19
N GLN A 722 16.80 -13.27 1.96
CA GLN A 722 18.19 -13.62 2.27
C GLN A 722 18.65 -14.70 1.30
N GLN A 723 19.26 -14.29 0.19
CA GLN A 723 20.21 -15.17 -0.49
C GLN A 723 21.53 -15.14 0.29
N PRO A 724 22.28 -16.25 0.34
CA PRO A 724 23.61 -16.27 0.96
C PRO A 724 24.51 -15.25 0.26
N LYS A 725 25.26 -14.48 1.05
CA LYS A 725 26.27 -13.50 0.62
C LYS A 725 27.22 -14.07 -0.44
N ASP A 726 27.41 -15.38 -0.43
CA ASP A 726 28.33 -16.15 -1.25
C ASP A 726 27.91 -16.22 -2.75
N GLU A 727 26.60 -16.13 -3.06
CA GLU A 727 26.11 -16.16 -4.45
C GLU A 727 26.29 -14.81 -5.18
N LEU A 728 26.31 -13.69 -4.44
CA LEU A 728 26.59 -12.36 -4.99
C LEU A 728 28.08 -12.15 -5.25
N GLU A 729 28.95 -12.72 -4.42
CA GLU A 729 30.41 -12.65 -4.64
C GLU A 729 30.87 -13.48 -5.85
N ALA A 730 30.12 -14.52 -6.22
CA ALA A 730 30.38 -15.31 -7.43
C ALA A 730 30.01 -14.57 -8.73
N ALA A 731 29.02 -13.67 -8.70
CA ALA A 731 28.52 -12.96 -9.89
C ALA A 731 29.41 -11.79 -10.36
N PHE A 732 30.35 -11.30 -9.52
CA PHE A 732 31.16 -10.11 -9.82
C PHE A 732 32.65 -10.37 -10.06
N ARG A 733 33.07 -11.61 -10.30
CA ARG A 733 34.43 -11.90 -10.77
C ARG A 733 34.53 -11.81 -12.30
N PHE A 734 34.61 -10.60 -12.84
CA PHE A 734 35.26 -10.40 -14.14
C PHE A 734 36.69 -9.91 -13.94
N LYS A 735 37.63 -10.78 -14.33
CA LYS A 735 39.06 -10.52 -14.37
C LYS A 735 39.37 -9.31 -15.24
N ASN A 736 40.31 -8.51 -14.76
CA ASN A 736 41.10 -7.56 -15.55
C ASN A 736 41.50 -8.17 -16.90
N VAL A 737 41.16 -7.47 -17.99
CA VAL A 737 41.90 -7.57 -19.25
C VAL A 737 42.42 -6.18 -19.54
N SER A 738 43.75 -6.07 -19.51
CA SER A 738 44.53 -4.90 -19.87
C SER A 738 44.43 -4.63 -21.37
N ILE A 739 44.07 -3.40 -21.75
CA ILE A 739 44.90 -2.36 -22.38
C ILE A 739 44.04 -1.10 -22.41
#